data_AF-A0A924CH85-F1
#
_entry.id   AF-A0A924CH85-F1
#
_cell.length_a   1.000
_cell.length_b   1.000
_cell.length_c   1.000
_cell.angle_alpha   90.00
_cell.angle_beta   90.00
_cell.angle_gamma   90.00
#
_symmetry.space_group_name_H-M   'P 1'
#
loop_
_entity.id
_entity.type
_entity.pdbx_description
1 polymer ?
#
loop_
_entity_poly.entity_id
_entity_poly.type
_entity_poly.pdbx_seq_one_letter_code
_entity_poly.pdbx_strand_id
1 'polypeptide(L)'
;MVKDYLLIAPGLIEASAPLELKSILLCTSFFVMLIVFFSAIFLYKRIRHMQELSRKSGLKDKDVLLSEYISALSSRQIDDLLRYVTKKKEGTSEMNRSHLLGLSGFIFLTLSSNDGFSQGTNNSQSIWTEGGVIITLVLILIPLFVGIWLMITKVNNLFRKYQSGQTSSEANEFIELIDSGNHDDLKKALNDRKKALDYTLTHVELSGALKAQDGKGLLQQVDIEAGLPVVAIKKRAVKRPPIDPKLAKLILWFIATATFWLVFGTTVGEYLGIKFVAPDVDHLSWLSFGRLRPVHTNAVFWGWASLGMLGLGYYVVPRVSNAPLKSIKIGWYTLYLINATVILGTISLMAGINNGGGEYREYIWPIMLLFGVGLLLTLINFLQTIAQRTTKEIYISNWYIVASVIFAIVISVVAYIPVWQDGLGETIIQGYYMHQGVGMWFMLFTLGIVYYFLPQQLNKPIYSYSLGILAFWTQILFYTVIGTHHFVFSSIPWWLQTTAIIGSMGMVIPVAAGTANFILTFKGAWYKISSSYTLPFFLIGIIFYFTGSLQGTAEAFRSTNLIWHFTDFTVAHSHITMYGIICFFLWAGIYALVPRLTGNEAPQITVGSHFWLALIGLLFYTVPLMYGSTFKGMMWMDGKPFIDSVVFMAPYWLWRAIGGSLMWLSHLFFVYNLYRMLSGSTTIDLREAAIEKLNQSYVSNESSL
;
A
#
# COMPACT_ATOMS: atom_id res chain seq x y z
N MET A 1 -68.76 -11.60 -25.74
CA MET A 1 -69.20 -12.42 -26.89
C MET A 1 -68.14 -12.24 -27.97
N VAL A 2 -67.33 -13.21 -28.41
CA VAL A 2 -67.39 -14.68 -28.40
C VAL A 2 -65.96 -15.21 -28.67
N LYS A 3 -65.53 -16.19 -27.85
CA LYS A 3 -64.63 -17.37 -28.05
C LYS A 3 -63.30 -17.19 -28.80
N ASP A 4 -62.13 -17.48 -28.22
CA ASP A 4 -61.58 -18.77 -27.71
C ASP A 4 -61.55 -19.96 -28.68
N TYR A 5 -60.38 -20.63 -28.65
CA TYR A 5 -60.02 -22.00 -29.09
C TYR A 5 -59.38 -22.21 -30.46
N LEU A 6 -58.07 -22.53 -30.48
CA LEU A 6 -57.51 -23.91 -30.57
C LEU A 6 -55.98 -23.81 -30.81
N LEU A 7 -55.11 -24.08 -29.82
CA LEU A 7 -54.53 -25.39 -29.43
C LEU A 7 -53.82 -26.15 -30.58
N ILE A 8 -52.49 -26.32 -30.47
CA ILE A 8 -51.71 -27.57 -30.56
C ILE A 8 -50.27 -27.28 -30.04
N ALA A 9 -49.79 -28.12 -29.13
CA ALA A 9 -48.38 -28.28 -28.69
C ALA A 9 -47.87 -29.65 -29.19
N PRO A 10 -46.63 -30.13 -28.92
CA PRO A 10 -45.30 -29.50 -28.72
C PRO A 10 -44.21 -30.14 -29.63
N GLY A 11 -42.98 -29.62 -29.68
CA GLY A 11 -41.84 -30.41 -30.19
C GLY A 11 -40.58 -29.65 -30.60
N LEU A 12 -39.59 -29.68 -29.70
CA LEU A 12 -38.16 -29.90 -29.98
C LEU A 12 -37.54 -29.20 -31.19
N ILE A 13 -36.98 -28.00 -30.99
CA ILE A 13 -35.70 -27.64 -31.63
C ILE A 13 -34.86 -26.90 -30.59
N GLU A 14 -33.81 -27.61 -30.16
CA GLU A 14 -32.70 -27.11 -29.35
C GLU A 14 -32.05 -25.90 -30.04
N ALA A 15 -31.91 -24.79 -29.31
CA ALA A 15 -30.98 -23.73 -29.68
C ALA A 15 -30.34 -23.18 -28.40
N SER A 16 -29.10 -23.60 -28.21
CA SER A 16 -28.21 -23.29 -27.11
C SER A 16 -27.62 -21.88 -27.21
N ALA A 17 -27.43 -21.26 -26.04
CA ALA A 17 -26.54 -20.12 -25.70
C ALA A 17 -27.10 -18.68 -25.79
N PRO A 18 -26.54 -17.71 -25.02
CA PRO A 18 -25.42 -17.83 -24.09
C PRO A 18 -25.80 -17.58 -22.62
N LEU A 19 -25.46 -18.58 -21.82
CA LEU A 19 -25.38 -18.60 -20.36
C LEU A 19 -24.15 -17.83 -19.83
N GLU A 20 -23.40 -17.12 -20.69
CA GLU A 20 -21.95 -16.92 -20.50
C GLU A 20 -21.54 -15.86 -19.48
N LEU A 21 -22.34 -14.83 -19.22
CA LEU A 21 -21.83 -13.67 -18.47
C LEU A 21 -22.20 -13.66 -16.98
N LYS A 22 -23.39 -14.14 -16.64
CA LYS A 22 -23.71 -14.52 -15.25
C LYS A 22 -22.78 -15.65 -14.80
N SER A 23 -22.45 -16.58 -15.69
CA SER A 23 -21.47 -17.63 -15.40
C SER A 23 -20.04 -17.10 -15.36
N ILE A 24 -19.63 -16.05 -16.10
CA ILE A 24 -18.30 -15.41 -15.92
C ILE A 24 -18.21 -14.62 -14.60
N LEU A 25 -19.24 -13.87 -14.20
CA LEU A 25 -19.27 -13.17 -12.90
C LEU A 25 -19.38 -14.13 -11.72
N LEU A 26 -20.20 -15.19 -11.85
CA LEU A 26 -20.17 -16.31 -10.90
C LEU A 26 -18.80 -16.98 -10.93
N CYS A 27 -18.23 -17.30 -12.09
CA CYS A 27 -16.93 -17.97 -12.18
C CYS A 27 -15.82 -17.12 -11.63
N THR A 28 -15.81 -15.80 -11.83
CA THR A 28 -14.78 -14.89 -11.28
C THR A 28 -14.96 -14.70 -9.79
N SER A 29 -16.20 -14.49 -9.30
CA SER A 29 -16.48 -14.46 -7.86
C SER A 29 -16.18 -15.81 -7.19
N PHE A 30 -16.52 -16.91 -7.85
CA PHE A 30 -16.24 -18.29 -7.44
C PHE A 30 -14.74 -18.60 -7.51
N PHE A 31 -14.01 -18.04 -8.47
CA PHE A 31 -12.57 -18.21 -8.62
C PHE A 31 -11.81 -17.38 -7.58
N VAL A 32 -12.27 -16.16 -7.28
CA VAL A 32 -11.76 -15.34 -6.17
C VAL A 32 -12.07 -16.01 -4.84
N MET A 33 -13.30 -16.52 -4.63
CA MET A 33 -13.65 -17.31 -3.46
C MET A 33 -12.85 -18.60 -3.38
N LEU A 34 -12.65 -19.33 -4.48
CA LEU A 34 -11.82 -20.53 -4.54
C LEU A 34 -10.37 -20.20 -4.23
N ILE A 35 -9.83 -19.09 -4.71
CA ILE A 35 -8.46 -18.67 -4.40
C ILE A 35 -8.35 -18.32 -2.92
N VAL A 36 -9.29 -17.56 -2.37
CA VAL A 36 -9.33 -17.23 -0.93
C VAL A 36 -9.49 -18.51 -0.10
N PHE A 37 -10.36 -19.42 -0.52
CA PHE A 37 -10.64 -20.70 0.12
C PHE A 37 -9.46 -21.67 0.01
N PHE A 38 -8.83 -21.80 -1.15
CA PHE A 38 -7.62 -22.60 -1.34
C PHE A 38 -6.42 -21.97 -0.65
N SER A 39 -6.34 -20.65 -0.57
CA SER A 39 -5.30 -19.95 0.21
C SER A 39 -5.52 -20.19 1.70
N ALA A 40 -6.77 -20.17 2.17
CA ALA A 40 -7.14 -20.49 3.54
C ALA A 40 -6.93 -21.97 3.88
N ILE A 41 -7.28 -22.89 2.97
CA ILE A 41 -7.01 -24.34 3.09
C ILE A 41 -5.50 -24.60 3.02
N PHE A 42 -4.77 -23.91 2.16
CA PHE A 42 -3.32 -24.04 2.07
C PHE A 42 -2.67 -23.55 3.36
N LEU A 43 -3.09 -22.39 3.88
CA LEU A 43 -2.68 -21.92 5.21
C LEU A 43 -3.04 -22.93 6.29
N TYR A 44 -4.28 -23.41 6.31
CA TYR A 44 -4.80 -24.35 7.31
C TYR A 44 -4.07 -25.69 7.26
N LYS A 45 -3.94 -26.32 6.09
CA LYS A 45 -3.18 -27.57 5.88
C LYS A 45 -1.73 -27.39 6.27
N ARG A 46 -1.13 -26.23 6.01
CA ARG A 46 0.27 -25.97 6.32
C ARG A 46 0.50 -25.69 7.80
N ILE A 47 -0.44 -25.01 8.47
CA ILE A 47 -0.50 -24.87 9.93
C ILE A 47 -0.72 -26.25 10.58
N ARG A 48 -1.60 -27.08 10.02
CA ARG A 48 -1.87 -28.44 10.51
C ARG A 48 -0.68 -29.36 10.31
N HIS A 49 0.01 -29.25 9.17
CA HIS A 49 1.26 -29.96 8.90
C HIS A 49 2.36 -29.53 9.87
N MET A 50 2.43 -28.25 10.27
CA MET A 50 3.31 -27.81 11.36
C MET A 50 2.96 -28.45 12.70
N GLN A 51 1.66 -28.50 13.05
CA GLN A 51 1.20 -29.18 14.27
C GLN A 51 1.53 -30.67 14.24
N GLU A 52 1.38 -31.35 13.10
CA GLU A 52 1.71 -32.76 12.93
C GLU A 52 3.22 -33.03 12.97
N LEU A 53 4.05 -32.20 12.34
CA LEU A 53 5.51 -32.30 12.42
C LEU A 53 6.02 -32.04 13.84
N SER A 54 5.49 -31.02 14.51
CA SER A 54 5.79 -30.72 15.91
C SER A 54 5.31 -31.82 16.87
N ARG A 55 4.25 -32.56 16.52
CA ARG A 55 3.70 -33.66 17.32
C ARG A 55 4.38 -35.01 17.02
N LYS A 56 4.94 -35.20 15.82
CA LYS A 56 5.74 -36.37 15.44
C LYS A 56 7.17 -36.35 16.00
N SER A 57 7.79 -35.17 16.18
CA SER A 57 9.13 -35.12 16.81
C SER A 57 9.09 -35.60 18.26
N GLY A 58 8.00 -35.37 18.99
CA GLY A 58 7.83 -35.80 20.39
C GLY A 58 7.45 -37.27 20.62
N LEU A 59 7.30 -38.10 19.57
CA LEU A 59 6.79 -39.49 19.68
C LEU A 59 7.73 -40.57 19.09
N LYS A 60 8.90 -40.20 18.56
CA LYS A 60 9.88 -41.18 18.05
C LYS A 60 10.75 -41.71 19.20
N ASP A 61 11.04 -43.00 19.16
CA ASP A 61 11.94 -43.66 20.11
C ASP A 61 13.36 -43.10 19.98
N LYS A 62 14.02 -42.83 21.12
CA LYS A 62 15.28 -42.05 21.18
C LYS A 62 16.43 -42.76 20.45
N ASP A 63 16.48 -44.08 20.53
CA ASP A 63 17.53 -44.89 19.90
C ASP A 63 17.36 -44.99 18.37
N VAL A 64 16.11 -44.95 17.88
CA VAL A 64 15.81 -44.92 16.44
C VAL A 64 16.15 -43.56 15.85
N LEU A 65 15.87 -42.46 16.57
CA LEU A 65 16.28 -41.11 16.16
C LEU A 65 17.79 -40.95 16.08
N LEU A 66 18.52 -41.42 17.09
CA LEU A 66 19.98 -41.28 17.16
C LEU A 66 20.67 -42.02 16.00
N SER A 67 20.22 -43.24 15.67
CA SER A 67 20.75 -44.00 14.54
C SER A 67 20.41 -43.38 13.18
N GLU A 68 19.21 -42.82 13.02
CA GLU A 68 18.79 -42.06 11.82
C GLU A 68 19.66 -40.81 11.63
N TYR A 69 19.91 -40.05 12.70
CA TYR A 69 20.80 -38.88 12.66
C TYR A 69 22.26 -39.25 12.36
N ILE A 70 22.83 -40.26 13.03
CA ILE A 70 24.21 -40.73 12.78
C ILE A 70 24.37 -41.18 11.33
N SER A 71 23.37 -41.85 10.75
CA SER A 71 23.39 -42.30 9.36
C SER A 71 23.42 -41.13 8.36
N ALA A 72 22.88 -39.96 8.73
CA ALA A 72 22.81 -38.77 7.89
C ALA A 72 24.02 -37.81 8.01
N LEU A 73 24.94 -38.05 8.97
CA LEU A 73 26.13 -37.21 9.17
C LEU A 73 27.17 -37.40 8.06
N SER A 74 27.83 -36.32 7.64
CA SER A 74 29.04 -36.37 6.81
C SER A 74 30.30 -36.63 7.65
N SER A 75 31.36 -37.17 7.04
CA SER A 75 32.62 -37.48 7.76
C SER A 75 33.19 -36.28 8.52
N ARG A 76 33.18 -35.09 7.91
CA ARG A 76 33.61 -33.84 8.55
C ARG A 76 32.78 -33.47 9.77
N GLN A 77 31.47 -33.70 9.74
CA GLN A 77 30.57 -33.45 10.87
C GLN A 77 30.79 -34.46 12.00
N ILE A 78 31.14 -35.70 11.68
CA ILE A 78 31.51 -36.74 12.66
C ILE A 78 32.79 -36.35 13.41
N ASP A 79 33.79 -35.80 12.73
CA ASP A 79 35.05 -35.32 13.36
C ASP A 79 34.83 -34.15 14.32
N ASP A 80 33.93 -33.24 14.00
CA ASP A 80 33.56 -32.14 14.88
C ASP A 80 32.76 -32.64 16.10
N LEU A 81 31.92 -33.67 15.92
CA LEU A 81 31.15 -34.31 16.99
C LEU A 81 32.05 -35.12 17.95
N LEU A 82 33.01 -35.89 17.43
CA LEU A 82 33.99 -36.64 18.24
C LEU A 82 34.85 -35.71 19.09
N ARG A 83 35.24 -34.55 18.53
CA ARG A 83 35.93 -33.48 19.26
C ARG A 83 35.06 -32.87 20.36
N TYR A 84 33.75 -32.77 20.15
CA TYR A 84 32.78 -32.27 21.12
C TYR A 84 32.53 -33.26 22.28
N VAL A 85 32.25 -34.54 22.00
CA VAL A 85 32.04 -35.60 23.01
C VAL A 85 33.23 -35.76 23.94
N THR A 86 34.44 -35.52 23.42
CA THR A 86 35.68 -35.59 24.23
C THR A 86 35.81 -34.41 25.20
N LYS A 87 35.10 -33.31 24.97
CA LYS A 87 35.21 -32.05 25.72
C LYS A 87 34.14 -31.87 26.80
N LYS A 88 33.12 -32.74 26.86
CA LYS A 88 31.91 -32.56 27.68
C LYS A 88 31.83 -33.43 28.95
N LYS A 89 32.97 -33.87 29.48
CA LYS A 89 33.07 -34.56 30.78
C LYS A 89 32.92 -33.62 31.99
N GLU A 90 32.66 -32.33 31.76
CA GLU A 90 32.58 -31.30 32.81
C GLU A 90 31.31 -30.43 32.62
N GLY A 91 30.31 -30.64 33.48
CA GLY A 91 29.31 -29.63 33.85
C GLY A 91 27.91 -29.75 33.24
N THR A 92 26.97 -30.30 34.02
CA THR A 92 25.52 -30.52 33.83
C THR A 92 24.64 -29.31 34.22
N SER A 93 23.47 -29.09 33.60
CA SER A 93 22.08 -29.31 34.11
C SER A 93 21.27 -28.01 33.82
N GLU A 94 19.95 -27.90 33.62
CA GLU A 94 18.77 -28.75 33.90
C GLU A 94 17.55 -28.28 33.05
N MET A 95 16.44 -29.02 33.15
CA MET A 95 15.46 -29.37 32.10
C MET A 95 14.00 -28.99 32.45
N ASN A 96 13.11 -28.97 31.43
CA ASN A 96 11.66 -29.33 31.38
C ASN A 96 10.78 -28.27 30.70
N ARG A 97 10.08 -28.50 29.56
CA ARG A 97 9.02 -29.46 29.11
C ARG A 97 7.58 -29.03 29.42
N SER A 98 6.75 -28.96 28.37
CA SER A 98 5.28 -29.01 28.46
C SER A 98 4.68 -30.06 27.50
N HIS A 99 3.73 -30.80 28.05
CA HIS A 99 2.88 -31.86 27.47
C HIS A 99 1.94 -31.33 26.35
N LEU A 100 1.80 -32.04 25.21
CA LEU A 100 0.84 -33.13 24.88
C LEU A 100 -0.58 -32.60 24.61
N LEU A 101 -1.14 -32.71 23.39
CA LEU A 101 -2.18 -33.67 22.95
C LEU A 101 -2.70 -33.17 21.56
N GLY A 102 -3.33 -33.93 20.66
CA GLY A 102 -4.26 -35.01 20.92
C GLY A 102 -5.50 -35.08 20.02
N LEU A 103 -5.74 -34.19 19.02
CA LEU A 103 -6.92 -34.34 18.12
C LEU A 103 -6.77 -35.57 17.19
N SER A 104 -7.79 -36.25 16.66
CA SER A 104 -9.25 -36.40 16.89
C SER A 104 -9.80 -37.11 15.64
N GLY A 105 -10.86 -37.91 15.75
CA GLY A 105 -11.56 -38.52 14.62
C GLY A 105 -12.88 -37.83 14.25
N PHE A 106 -13.25 -37.97 12.96
CA PHE A 106 -14.62 -38.02 12.36
C PHE A 106 -15.49 -36.74 12.40
N ILE A 107 -16.45 -36.44 11.50
CA ILE A 107 -16.83 -36.82 10.11
C ILE A 107 -18.00 -35.87 9.68
N PHE A 108 -18.20 -35.65 8.35
CA PHE A 108 -19.45 -35.28 7.61
C PHE A 108 -20.21 -33.96 7.96
N LEU A 109 -21.11 -33.34 7.17
CA LEU A 109 -21.83 -33.60 5.90
C LEU A 109 -22.36 -32.27 5.29
N THR A 110 -22.93 -32.39 4.08
CA THR A 110 -23.57 -31.40 3.19
C THR A 110 -24.87 -30.76 3.70
N LEU A 111 -25.29 -29.63 3.07
CA LEU A 111 -26.71 -29.32 2.77
C LEU A 111 -26.86 -28.28 1.65
N SER A 112 -27.90 -28.48 0.82
CA SER A 112 -28.38 -27.67 -0.30
C SER A 112 -29.50 -26.70 0.12
N SER A 113 -29.81 -25.69 -0.70
CA SER A 113 -31.16 -25.13 -0.84
C SER A 113 -31.35 -24.49 -2.22
N ASN A 114 -32.58 -24.57 -2.75
CA ASN A 114 -33.02 -24.13 -4.08
C ASN A 114 -34.30 -23.27 -3.96
N ASP A 115 -34.54 -22.49 -5.02
CA ASP A 115 -35.76 -21.83 -5.51
C ASP A 115 -36.15 -20.39 -5.15
N GLY A 116 -36.45 -19.63 -6.21
CA GLY A 116 -37.09 -18.32 -6.22
C GLY A 116 -36.79 -17.46 -7.46
N PHE A 117 -37.22 -17.87 -8.68
CA PHE A 117 -37.18 -17.00 -9.87
C PHE A 117 -38.55 -16.37 -10.15
N SER A 118 -38.58 -15.04 -10.28
CA SER A 118 -39.64 -14.30 -10.98
C SER A 118 -39.08 -13.72 -12.29
N GLN A 119 -39.97 -13.67 -13.29
CA GLN A 119 -39.71 -13.24 -14.67
C GLN A 119 -39.62 -11.71 -14.78
N GLY A 120 -38.76 -11.25 -15.70
CA GLY A 120 -38.76 -9.89 -16.23
C GLY A 120 -38.14 -9.90 -17.63
N THR A 121 -38.84 -9.29 -18.58
CA THR A 121 -38.68 -9.41 -20.03
C THR A 121 -37.78 -8.33 -20.65
N ASN A 122 -37.33 -8.63 -21.87
CA ASN A 122 -36.96 -7.73 -22.98
C ASN A 122 -35.54 -7.14 -23.10
N ASN A 123 -34.91 -7.57 -24.20
CA ASN A 123 -33.92 -6.90 -25.05
C ASN A 123 -33.43 -5.52 -24.60
N SER A 124 -32.29 -5.51 -23.92
CA SER A 124 -31.28 -4.46 -24.02
C SER A 124 -29.92 -5.16 -24.18
N GLN A 125 -29.01 -4.60 -24.99
CA GLN A 125 -27.63 -5.08 -25.01
C GLN A 125 -27.14 -5.14 -23.55
N SER A 126 -26.70 -6.32 -23.11
CA SER A 126 -26.29 -6.55 -21.74
C SER A 126 -25.18 -5.57 -21.39
N ILE A 127 -25.41 -4.65 -20.44
CA ILE A 127 -24.40 -3.67 -20.01
C ILE A 127 -23.05 -4.30 -19.62
N TRP A 128 -23.07 -5.58 -19.27
CA TRP A 128 -21.92 -6.39 -18.93
C TRP A 128 -21.00 -6.69 -20.12
N THR A 129 -21.45 -6.47 -21.36
CA THR A 129 -20.63 -6.53 -22.58
C THR A 129 -19.99 -5.20 -22.96
N GLU A 130 -20.31 -4.10 -22.25
CA GLU A 130 -19.70 -2.80 -22.49
C GLU A 130 -18.21 -2.81 -22.14
N GLY A 131 -17.38 -2.31 -23.06
CA GLY A 131 -15.93 -2.33 -22.91
C GLY A 131 -15.44 -1.67 -21.62
N GLY A 132 -16.04 -0.56 -21.22
CA GLY A 132 -15.68 0.12 -19.96
C GLY A 132 -16.04 -0.69 -18.70
N VAL A 133 -17.13 -1.45 -18.72
CA VAL A 133 -17.52 -2.34 -17.61
C VAL A 133 -16.55 -3.52 -17.51
N ILE A 134 -16.21 -4.14 -18.64
CA ILE A 134 -15.23 -5.23 -18.70
C ILE A 134 -13.85 -4.76 -18.22
N ILE A 135 -13.38 -3.60 -18.71
CA ILE A 135 -12.12 -3.00 -18.27
C ILE A 135 -12.13 -2.82 -16.75
N THR A 136 -13.18 -2.22 -16.20
CA THR A 136 -13.29 -1.98 -14.75
C THR A 136 -13.24 -3.28 -13.94
N LEU A 137 -13.97 -4.32 -14.34
CA LEU A 137 -13.94 -5.61 -13.64
C LEU A 137 -12.52 -6.21 -13.60
N VAL A 138 -11.80 -6.15 -14.72
CA VAL A 138 -10.39 -6.58 -14.77
C VAL A 138 -9.52 -5.74 -13.84
N LEU A 139 -9.71 -4.41 -13.83
CA LEU A 139 -8.91 -3.50 -13.01
C LEU A 139 -9.17 -3.66 -11.51
N ILE A 140 -10.37 -4.03 -11.08
CA ILE A 140 -10.68 -4.32 -9.66
C ILE A 140 -9.99 -5.61 -9.20
N LEU A 141 -9.83 -6.60 -10.08
CA LEU A 141 -9.22 -7.88 -9.73
C LEU A 141 -7.70 -7.77 -9.51
N ILE A 142 -7.01 -6.86 -10.21
CA ILE A 142 -5.54 -6.74 -10.13
C ILE A 142 -5.05 -6.42 -8.70
N PRO A 143 -5.52 -5.35 -8.00
CA PRO A 143 -5.07 -5.04 -6.65
C PRO A 143 -5.44 -6.12 -5.65
N LEU A 144 -6.58 -6.80 -5.85
CA LEU A 144 -7.04 -7.90 -5.00
C LEU A 144 -6.08 -9.10 -5.11
N PHE A 145 -5.72 -9.51 -6.33
CA PHE A 145 -4.76 -10.59 -6.54
C PHE A 145 -3.35 -10.24 -6.04
N VAL A 146 -2.89 -8.99 -6.26
CA VAL A 146 -1.60 -8.54 -5.73
C VAL A 146 -1.61 -8.53 -4.21
N GLY A 147 -2.71 -8.09 -3.57
CA GLY A 147 -2.88 -8.15 -2.12
C GLY A 147 -2.80 -9.58 -1.58
N ILE A 148 -3.52 -10.52 -2.21
CA ILE A 148 -3.46 -11.94 -1.87
C ILE A 148 -2.05 -12.51 -2.06
N TRP A 149 -1.38 -12.19 -3.17
CA TRP A 149 -0.01 -12.62 -3.43
C TRP A 149 0.98 -12.07 -2.39
N LEU A 150 0.87 -10.80 -2.01
CA LEU A 150 1.67 -10.21 -0.93
C LEU A 150 1.41 -10.90 0.41
N MET A 151 0.16 -11.27 0.69
CA MET A 151 -0.19 -12.00 1.91
C MET A 151 0.46 -13.39 1.91
N ILE A 152 0.29 -14.16 0.82
CA ILE A 152 0.87 -15.50 0.66
C ILE A 152 2.40 -15.46 0.78
N THR A 153 3.07 -14.52 0.10
CA THR A 153 4.54 -14.40 0.17
C THR A 153 5.02 -14.07 1.58
N LYS A 154 4.30 -13.22 2.31
CA LYS A 154 4.63 -12.87 3.70
C LYS A 154 4.44 -14.06 4.64
N VAL A 155 3.35 -14.81 4.49
CA VAL A 155 3.10 -16.06 5.23
C VAL A 155 4.14 -17.14 4.89
N ASN A 156 4.52 -17.27 3.61
CA ASN A 156 5.54 -18.23 3.18
C ASN A 156 6.92 -17.95 3.78
N ASN A 157 7.30 -16.67 3.90
CA ASN A 157 8.56 -16.29 4.52
C ASN A 157 8.55 -16.53 6.03
N LEU A 158 7.41 -16.28 6.69
CA LEU A 158 7.17 -16.64 8.09
C LEU A 158 7.37 -18.15 8.29
N PHE A 159 6.82 -18.97 7.38
CA PHE A 159 6.96 -20.42 7.40
C PHE A 159 8.40 -20.90 7.19
N ARG A 160 9.12 -20.38 6.18
CA ARG A 160 10.54 -20.73 5.94
C ARG A 160 11.42 -20.44 7.16
N LYS A 161 11.11 -19.34 7.86
CA LYS A 161 11.84 -18.92 9.06
C LYS A 161 11.48 -19.77 10.28
N TYR A 162 10.22 -20.19 10.41
CA TYR A 162 9.80 -21.16 11.43
C TYR A 162 10.48 -22.52 11.21
N GLN A 163 10.51 -23.04 9.97
CA GLN A 163 11.25 -24.27 9.63
C GLN A 163 12.74 -24.16 9.98
N SER A 164 13.40 -23.04 9.68
CA SER A 164 14.81 -22.86 10.08
C SER A 164 15.00 -22.79 11.60
N GLY A 165 14.01 -22.27 12.35
CA GLY A 165 14.02 -22.28 13.81
C GLY A 165 13.80 -23.69 14.39
N GLN A 166 12.97 -24.50 13.73
CA GLN A 166 12.77 -25.91 14.08
C GLN A 166 14.02 -26.75 13.83
N THR A 167 14.77 -26.49 12.75
CA THR A 167 16.11 -27.09 12.54
C THR A 167 17.10 -26.73 13.65
N SER A 168 16.98 -25.53 14.24
CA SER A 168 17.79 -25.13 15.40
C SER A 168 17.34 -25.82 16.69
N SER A 169 16.04 -26.10 16.84
CA SER A 169 15.49 -26.89 17.95
C SER A 169 15.84 -28.37 17.84
N GLU A 170 15.77 -28.96 16.64
CA GLU A 170 16.22 -30.32 16.33
C GLU A 170 17.74 -30.45 16.53
N ALA A 171 18.53 -29.42 16.20
CA ALA A 171 19.95 -29.36 16.51
C ALA A 171 20.21 -29.35 18.03
N ASN A 172 19.41 -28.62 18.81
CA ASN A 172 19.52 -28.60 20.27
C ASN A 172 19.08 -29.96 20.89
N GLU A 173 18.02 -30.58 20.37
CA GLU A 173 17.56 -31.91 20.78
C GLU A 173 18.59 -33.01 20.45
N PHE A 174 19.25 -32.91 19.29
CA PHE A 174 20.37 -33.76 18.92
C PHE A 174 21.59 -33.56 19.84
N ILE A 175 21.90 -32.31 20.23
CA ILE A 175 22.96 -32.02 21.21
C ILE A 175 22.62 -32.64 22.58
N GLU A 176 21.38 -32.49 23.05
CA GLU A 176 20.92 -33.05 24.33
C GLU A 176 20.92 -34.61 24.34
N LEU A 177 20.63 -35.24 23.20
CA LEU A 177 20.78 -36.69 22.99
C LEU A 177 22.23 -37.16 23.05
N ILE A 178 23.16 -36.39 22.46
CA ILE A 178 24.60 -36.66 22.54
C ILE A 178 25.11 -36.57 23.99
N ASP A 179 24.53 -35.66 24.78
CA ASP A 179 24.92 -35.40 26.17
C ASP A 179 24.41 -36.43 27.17
N SER A 180 23.29 -37.09 26.85
CA SER A 180 22.59 -38.02 27.76
C SER A 180 22.81 -39.50 27.46
N GLY A 181 23.40 -39.86 26.30
CA GLY A 181 23.67 -41.23 25.89
C GLY A 181 25.02 -41.80 26.39
N ASN A 182 25.18 -43.13 26.34
CA ASN A 182 26.46 -43.78 26.64
C ASN A 182 27.54 -43.40 25.62
N HIS A 183 28.48 -42.54 26.01
CA HIS A 183 29.46 -41.94 25.10
C HIS A 183 30.38 -42.95 24.39
N ASP A 184 30.58 -44.15 24.95
CA ASP A 184 31.43 -45.17 24.34
C ASP A 184 30.74 -45.90 23.17
N ASP A 185 29.44 -46.17 23.27
CA ASP A 185 28.65 -46.75 22.18
C ASP A 185 28.44 -45.74 21.05
N LEU A 186 28.23 -44.46 21.40
CA LEU A 186 28.13 -43.36 20.44
C LEU A 186 29.44 -43.15 19.67
N LYS A 187 30.59 -43.15 20.37
CA LYS A 187 31.92 -43.07 19.73
C LYS A 187 32.15 -44.23 18.78
N LYS A 188 31.72 -45.45 19.14
CA LYS A 188 31.85 -46.64 18.31
C LYS A 188 31.01 -46.51 17.03
N ALA A 189 29.72 -46.16 17.15
CA ALA A 189 28.83 -45.94 16.01
C ALA A 189 29.30 -44.82 15.06
N LEU A 190 29.82 -43.72 15.61
CA LEU A 190 30.41 -42.62 14.83
C LEU A 190 31.67 -43.05 14.08
N ASN A 191 32.57 -43.80 14.73
CA ASN A 191 33.79 -44.32 14.09
C ASN A 191 33.48 -45.34 12.98
N ASP A 192 32.47 -46.20 13.17
CA ASP A 192 32.06 -47.19 12.17
C ASP A 192 31.40 -46.52 10.95
N ARG A 193 30.58 -45.48 11.16
CA ARG A 193 30.01 -44.66 10.07
C ARG A 193 31.07 -43.85 9.35
N LYS A 194 32.06 -43.30 10.07
CA LYS A 194 33.20 -42.58 9.49
C LYS A 194 34.00 -43.48 8.56
N LYS A 195 34.35 -44.70 8.99
CA LYS A 195 35.02 -45.70 8.14
C LYS A 195 34.26 -46.00 6.84
N ALA A 196 32.93 -45.98 6.87
CA ALA A 196 32.09 -46.20 5.69
C ALA A 196 32.03 -44.97 4.74
N LEU A 197 32.14 -43.74 5.27
CA LEU A 197 32.09 -42.49 4.50
C LEU A 197 33.46 -42.06 3.95
N ASP A 198 34.56 -42.44 4.62
CA ASP A 198 35.94 -42.12 4.22
C ASP A 198 36.48 -43.02 3.10
N TYR A 199 35.65 -43.94 2.58
CA TYR A 199 36.00 -44.70 1.39
C TYR A 199 35.69 -43.90 0.13
N THR A 200 36.69 -43.24 -0.46
CA THR A 200 36.62 -42.75 -1.86
C THR A 200 37.99 -42.70 -2.53
N LEU A 201 37.98 -42.95 -3.84
CA LEU A 201 39.14 -42.91 -4.73
C LEU A 201 39.62 -41.47 -4.96
N THR A 202 40.94 -41.32 -4.90
CA THR A 202 41.73 -40.14 -5.20
C THR A 202 41.42 -39.62 -6.60
N HIS A 203 41.14 -38.33 -6.80
CA HIS A 203 41.61 -37.50 -7.93
C HIS A 203 40.83 -36.17 -8.01
N VAL A 204 41.55 -35.07 -7.71
CA VAL A 204 41.30 -33.64 -8.05
C VAL A 204 40.53 -32.78 -7.02
N GLU A 205 41.25 -32.38 -5.97
CA GLU A 205 40.85 -31.47 -4.88
C GLU A 205 41.12 -29.98 -5.21
N LEU A 206 40.10 -29.20 -5.57
CA LEU A 206 40.24 -27.72 -5.66
C LEU A 206 38.94 -27.01 -5.23
N SER A 207 38.73 -26.82 -3.92
CA SER A 207 38.12 -25.60 -3.35
C SER A 207 38.19 -25.61 -1.80
N GLY A 208 38.69 -24.52 -1.21
CA GLY A 208 38.93 -24.40 0.24
C GLY A 208 37.66 -24.10 1.05
N ALA A 209 37.71 -24.43 2.35
CA ALA A 209 36.56 -24.40 3.26
C ALA A 209 36.63 -23.30 4.36
N LEU A 210 36.96 -22.07 3.97
CA LEU A 210 36.96 -20.93 4.91
C LEU A 210 35.61 -20.22 4.89
N LYS A 211 35.06 -19.94 6.09
CA LYS A 211 33.92 -19.04 6.26
C LYS A 211 34.32 -17.62 5.86
N ALA A 212 33.47 -16.92 5.12
CA ALA A 212 33.67 -15.51 4.81
C ALA A 212 33.81 -14.68 6.11
N GLN A 213 35.01 -14.17 6.35
CA GLN A 213 35.29 -13.21 7.42
C GLN A 213 35.61 -11.85 6.79
N ASP A 214 34.97 -10.81 7.30
CA ASP A 214 35.29 -9.44 6.93
C ASP A 214 36.23 -8.82 7.96
N GLY A 215 37.52 -9.07 7.79
CA GLY A 215 38.58 -8.49 8.64
C GLY A 215 38.73 -6.98 8.49
N LYS A 216 37.97 -6.32 7.60
CA LYS A 216 38.03 -4.86 7.37
C LYS A 216 36.84 -4.09 7.94
N GLY A 217 35.82 -4.76 8.48
CA GLY A 217 34.62 -4.11 9.01
C GLY A 217 33.72 -3.44 7.96
N LEU A 218 33.81 -3.87 6.70
CA LEU A 218 32.95 -3.46 5.58
C LEU A 218 31.50 -4.00 5.70
N LEU A 219 31.30 -5.14 6.36
CA LEU A 219 30.04 -5.81 6.65
C LEU A 219 29.58 -5.43 8.06
N GLN A 220 28.85 -4.33 8.16
CA GLN A 220 28.42 -3.77 9.45
C GLN A 220 27.24 -4.53 10.10
N GLN A 221 26.58 -5.46 9.39
CA GLN A 221 25.41 -6.19 9.90
C GLN A 221 25.37 -7.62 9.32
N VAL A 222 26.00 -8.56 10.03
CA VAL A 222 25.75 -9.99 9.85
C VAL A 222 24.62 -10.36 10.81
N ASP A 223 23.47 -10.74 10.27
CA ASP A 223 22.26 -11.05 11.03
C ASP A 223 22.38 -12.48 11.60
N ILE A 224 22.54 -12.58 12.93
CA ILE A 224 22.74 -13.87 13.63
C ILE A 224 21.48 -14.26 14.44
N GLU A 225 20.53 -13.35 14.67
CA GLU A 225 19.35 -13.62 15.51
C GLU A 225 18.02 -13.37 14.80
N ALA A 226 17.24 -14.45 14.71
CA ALA A 226 15.89 -14.45 14.16
C ALA A 226 14.87 -13.83 15.16
N GLY A 227 14.77 -12.50 15.20
CA GLY A 227 13.63 -11.77 15.77
C GLY A 227 12.23 -12.25 15.33
N LEU A 228 11.24 -11.83 16.12
CA LEU A 228 9.86 -12.36 16.22
C LEU A 228 9.17 -12.66 14.87
N PRO A 229 8.41 -13.77 14.79
CA PRO A 229 8.04 -14.43 13.54
C PRO A 229 7.02 -13.71 12.67
N VAL A 230 6.31 -12.67 13.14
CA VAL A 230 5.25 -12.00 12.36
C VAL A 230 5.79 -10.93 11.41
N VAL A 231 7.05 -10.49 11.58
CA VAL A 231 7.62 -9.41 10.77
C VAL A 231 9.06 -9.71 10.35
N ALA A 232 9.34 -9.51 9.05
CA ALA A 232 10.69 -9.67 8.52
C ALA A 232 11.62 -8.66 9.18
N ILE A 233 12.76 -9.13 9.69
CA ILE A 233 13.77 -8.29 10.36
C ILE A 233 14.42 -7.39 9.31
N LYS A 234 14.38 -6.08 9.56
CA LYS A 234 14.91 -5.07 8.66
C LYS A 234 16.42 -4.86 8.85
N LYS A 235 17.10 -4.59 7.74
CA LYS A 235 18.42 -3.96 7.71
C LYS A 235 18.31 -2.48 8.05
N ARG A 236 19.01 -2.04 9.10
CA ARG A 236 19.01 -0.65 9.55
C ARG A 236 19.40 0.27 8.40
N ALA A 237 18.77 1.43 8.29
CA ALA A 237 19.17 2.41 7.28
C ALA A 237 20.66 2.77 7.44
N VAL A 238 21.43 2.67 6.36
CA VAL A 238 22.85 3.08 6.32
C VAL A 238 22.95 4.57 6.67
N LYS A 239 23.84 4.93 7.60
CA LYS A 239 24.13 6.33 7.96
C LYS A 239 24.64 7.08 6.71
N ARG A 240 23.92 8.12 6.28
CA ARG A 240 24.20 8.90 5.06
C ARG A 240 24.68 10.31 5.42
N PRO A 241 25.19 11.10 4.46
CA PRO A 241 25.76 12.42 4.75
C PRO A 241 24.80 13.29 5.57
N PRO A 242 25.32 14.08 6.51
CA PRO A 242 24.48 14.88 7.39
C PRO A 242 23.61 15.83 6.56
N ILE A 243 22.31 15.77 6.83
CA ILE A 243 21.34 16.71 6.28
C ILE A 243 21.37 17.93 7.20
N ASP A 244 21.32 19.14 6.63
CA ASP A 244 21.23 20.37 7.44
C ASP A 244 20.09 20.22 8.48
N PRO A 245 20.40 20.29 9.79
CA PRO A 245 19.40 20.14 10.84
C PRO A 245 18.22 21.10 10.70
N LYS A 246 18.46 22.31 10.17
CA LYS A 246 17.40 23.30 9.94
C LYS A 246 16.43 22.85 8.85
N LEU A 247 16.96 22.26 7.77
CA LEU A 247 16.15 21.69 6.69
C LEU A 247 15.40 20.44 7.16
N ALA A 248 16.06 19.56 7.89
CA ALA A 248 15.43 18.38 8.48
C ALA A 248 14.26 18.78 9.38
N LYS A 249 14.45 19.78 10.26
CA LYS A 249 13.38 20.32 11.11
C LYS A 249 12.20 20.82 10.30
N LEU A 250 12.44 21.64 9.26
CA LEU A 250 11.37 22.13 8.38
C LEU A 250 10.56 20.98 7.76
N ILE A 251 11.23 19.99 7.19
CA ILE A 251 10.58 18.84 6.55
C ILE A 251 9.74 18.05 7.56
N LEU A 252 10.28 17.81 8.77
CA LEU A 252 9.55 17.11 9.82
C LEU A 252 8.29 17.88 10.25
N TRP A 253 8.33 19.22 10.28
CA TRP A 253 7.15 20.03 10.56
C TRP A 253 6.09 19.94 9.46
N PHE A 254 6.47 19.96 8.17
CA PHE A 254 5.54 19.68 7.07
C PHE A 254 4.84 18.34 7.27
N ILE A 255 5.61 17.27 7.53
CA ILE A 255 5.09 15.91 7.72
C ILE A 255 4.20 15.83 8.97
N ALA A 256 4.58 16.48 10.07
CA ALA A 256 3.80 16.48 11.30
C ALA A 256 2.44 17.18 11.11
N THR A 257 2.43 18.39 10.51
CA THR A 257 1.17 19.09 10.23
C THR A 257 0.33 18.37 9.19
N ALA A 258 0.94 17.77 8.16
CA ALA A 258 0.23 16.93 7.20
C ALA A 258 -0.48 15.78 7.93
N THR A 259 0.24 15.07 8.80
CA THR A 259 -0.29 13.93 9.56
C THR A 259 -1.45 14.33 10.46
N PHE A 260 -1.39 15.53 11.08
CA PHE A 260 -2.53 16.08 11.80
C PHE A 260 -3.76 16.23 10.90
N TRP A 261 -3.61 16.85 9.72
CA TRP A 261 -4.71 17.02 8.77
C TRP A 261 -5.24 15.72 8.20
N LEU A 262 -4.39 14.69 8.05
CA LEU A 262 -4.84 13.34 7.68
C LEU A 262 -5.83 12.80 8.70
N VAL A 263 -5.46 12.81 9.98
CA VAL A 263 -6.30 12.29 11.05
C VAL A 263 -7.56 13.13 11.21
N PHE A 264 -7.43 14.46 11.20
CA PHE A 264 -8.59 15.35 11.28
C PHE A 264 -9.55 15.13 10.10
N GLY A 265 -9.05 15.23 8.87
CA GLY A 265 -9.86 15.08 7.67
C GLY A 265 -10.51 13.70 7.57
N THR A 266 -9.80 12.64 7.93
CA THR A 266 -10.35 11.27 7.87
C THR A 266 -11.28 10.95 9.03
N THR A 267 -11.12 11.58 10.19
CA THR A 267 -12.14 11.55 11.27
C THR A 267 -13.45 12.17 10.79
N VAL A 268 -13.40 13.33 10.12
CA VAL A 268 -14.59 13.94 9.52
C VAL A 268 -15.17 13.03 8.42
N GLY A 269 -14.33 12.42 7.58
CA GLY A 269 -14.76 11.47 6.55
C GLY A 269 -15.46 10.24 7.13
N GLU A 270 -14.92 9.66 8.20
CA GLU A 270 -15.51 8.50 8.88
C GLU A 270 -16.86 8.85 9.51
N TYR A 271 -16.93 10.00 10.17
CA TYR A 271 -18.18 10.51 10.73
C TYR A 271 -19.26 10.71 9.65
N LEU A 272 -18.89 11.25 8.48
CA LEU A 272 -19.79 11.32 7.32
C LEU A 272 -20.16 9.93 6.79
N GLY A 273 -19.22 8.98 6.85
CA GLY A 273 -19.44 7.58 6.58
C GLY A 273 -20.61 7.02 7.39
N ILE A 274 -20.58 7.26 8.71
CA ILE A 274 -21.62 6.88 9.68
C ILE A 274 -22.95 7.58 9.37
N LYS A 275 -22.95 8.86 8.98
CA LYS A 275 -24.19 9.60 8.65
C LYS A 275 -24.99 9.01 7.47
N PHE A 276 -24.38 8.26 6.57
CA PHE A 276 -25.16 7.55 5.54
C PHE A 276 -25.87 6.31 6.07
N VAL A 277 -25.37 5.73 7.16
CA VAL A 277 -25.97 4.55 7.81
C VAL A 277 -26.97 4.99 8.89
N ALA A 278 -26.63 6.04 9.64
CA ALA A 278 -27.45 6.63 10.69
C ALA A 278 -27.50 8.16 10.50
N PRO A 279 -28.41 8.66 9.63
CA PRO A 279 -28.53 10.10 9.35
C PRO A 279 -28.87 10.94 10.59
N ASP A 280 -29.61 10.36 11.53
CA ASP A 280 -30.11 11.00 12.75
C ASP A 280 -29.14 10.89 13.95
N VAL A 281 -27.86 10.58 13.72
CA VAL A 281 -26.85 10.49 14.79
C VAL A 281 -26.65 11.82 15.54
N ASP A 282 -26.95 12.95 14.89
CA ASP A 282 -27.03 14.29 15.48
C ASP A 282 -27.82 15.24 14.55
N HIS A 283 -28.20 16.40 15.10
CA HIS A 283 -28.93 17.44 14.35
C HIS A 283 -28.24 18.82 14.41
N LEU A 284 -26.93 18.85 14.71
CA LEU A 284 -26.18 20.10 14.80
C LEU A 284 -25.85 20.63 13.40
N SER A 285 -26.21 21.88 13.11
CA SER A 285 -26.02 22.49 11.78
C SER A 285 -24.55 22.52 11.34
N TRP A 286 -23.62 22.72 12.29
CA TRP A 286 -22.17 22.71 12.08
C TRP A 286 -21.63 21.32 11.70
N LEU A 287 -22.34 20.26 12.11
CA LEU A 287 -21.97 18.88 11.83
C LEU A 287 -22.79 18.28 10.68
N SER A 288 -23.63 19.08 10.02
CA SER A 288 -24.45 18.62 8.89
C SER A 288 -23.59 18.08 7.74
N PHE A 289 -24.11 17.07 7.03
CA PHE A 289 -23.39 16.41 5.94
C PHE A 289 -22.92 17.41 4.86
N GLY A 290 -23.79 18.35 4.49
CA GLY A 290 -23.50 19.36 3.46
C GLY A 290 -22.35 20.31 3.80
N ARG A 291 -22.10 20.59 5.10
CA ARG A 291 -20.97 21.42 5.53
C ARG A 291 -19.69 20.62 5.74
N LEU A 292 -19.81 19.45 6.34
CA LEU A 292 -18.65 18.63 6.68
C LEU A 292 -18.04 17.89 5.48
N ARG A 293 -18.80 17.59 4.42
CA ARG A 293 -18.23 16.97 3.20
C ARG A 293 -17.12 17.85 2.59
N PRO A 294 -17.34 19.14 2.32
CA PRO A 294 -16.28 20.06 1.93
C PRO A 294 -15.12 20.12 2.93
N VAL A 295 -15.39 20.07 4.24
CA VAL A 295 -14.33 20.06 5.27
C VAL A 295 -13.45 18.82 5.14
N HIS A 296 -14.04 17.63 5.04
CA HIS A 296 -13.30 16.38 4.81
C HIS A 296 -12.41 16.50 3.57
N THR A 297 -13.01 16.85 2.44
CA THR A 297 -12.33 16.94 1.15
C THR A 297 -11.15 17.90 1.20
N ASN A 298 -11.36 19.12 1.68
CA ASN A 298 -10.32 20.15 1.71
C ASN A 298 -9.23 19.85 2.75
N ALA A 299 -9.57 19.26 3.90
CA ALA A 299 -8.58 18.84 4.89
C ALA A 299 -7.65 17.75 4.35
N VAL A 300 -8.17 16.77 3.61
CA VAL A 300 -7.32 15.70 3.04
C VAL A 300 -6.57 16.14 1.77
N PHE A 301 -7.13 17.04 0.96
CA PHE A 301 -6.49 17.58 -0.26
C PHE A 301 -5.42 18.63 0.07
N TRP A 302 -5.84 19.74 0.67
CA TRP A 302 -4.99 20.91 0.89
C TRP A 302 -4.19 20.80 2.19
N GLY A 303 -4.70 20.08 3.19
CA GLY A 303 -4.00 19.77 4.43
C GLY A 303 -3.04 18.59 4.27
N TRP A 304 -3.56 17.37 4.26
CA TRP A 304 -2.73 16.16 4.25
C TRP A 304 -1.85 16.04 3.00
N ALA A 305 -2.46 15.89 1.82
CA ALA A 305 -1.72 15.53 0.62
C ALA A 305 -0.76 16.65 0.20
N SER A 306 -1.22 17.90 0.19
CA SER A 306 -0.39 19.05 -0.22
C SER A 306 0.80 19.30 0.72
N LEU A 307 0.61 19.27 2.05
CA LEU A 307 1.73 19.43 2.99
C LEU A 307 2.68 18.23 2.96
N GLY A 308 2.15 17.00 2.81
CA GLY A 308 2.95 15.78 2.67
C GLY A 308 3.83 15.81 1.41
N MET A 309 3.24 16.17 0.27
CA MET A 309 3.94 16.37 -1.00
C MET A 309 5.04 17.42 -0.86
N LEU A 310 4.71 18.62 -0.39
CA LEU A 310 5.68 19.70 -0.25
C LEU A 310 6.81 19.34 0.71
N GLY A 311 6.51 18.71 1.85
CA GLY A 311 7.52 18.23 2.79
C GLY A 311 8.52 17.28 2.15
N LEU A 312 8.04 16.30 1.37
CA LEU A 312 8.91 15.41 0.60
C LEU A 312 9.64 16.16 -0.54
N GLY A 313 8.98 17.11 -1.21
CA GLY A 313 9.57 17.94 -2.27
C GLY A 313 10.74 18.79 -1.78
N TYR A 314 10.63 19.41 -0.60
CA TYR A 314 11.71 20.14 0.06
C TYR A 314 12.93 19.27 0.39
N TYR A 315 12.76 17.94 0.44
CA TYR A 315 13.87 17.00 0.50
C TYR A 315 14.40 16.61 -0.89
N VAL A 316 13.50 16.27 -1.83
CA VAL A 316 13.88 15.73 -3.14
C VAL A 316 14.59 16.77 -4.00
N VAL A 317 14.03 17.99 -4.11
CA VAL A 317 14.51 19.01 -5.07
C VAL A 317 15.97 19.39 -4.85
N PRO A 318 16.42 19.73 -3.62
CA PRO A 318 17.84 20.01 -3.37
C PRO A 318 18.74 18.80 -3.66
N ARG A 319 18.25 17.59 -3.34
CA ARG A 319 19.05 16.36 -3.42
C ARG A 319 19.31 15.91 -4.84
N VAL A 320 18.33 15.98 -5.72
CA VAL A 320 18.56 15.65 -7.14
C VAL A 320 19.28 16.77 -7.89
N SER A 321 19.24 17.99 -7.37
CA SER A 321 20.01 19.13 -7.91
C SER A 321 21.47 19.13 -7.44
N ASN A 322 21.83 18.29 -6.46
CA ASN A 322 23.12 18.31 -5.79
C ASN A 322 23.52 19.74 -5.33
N ALA A 323 22.54 20.47 -4.78
CA ALA A 323 22.69 21.84 -4.30
C ALA A 323 21.92 22.03 -2.99
N PRO A 324 22.36 22.90 -2.06
CA PRO A 324 21.59 23.23 -0.87
C PRO A 324 20.30 23.96 -1.25
N LEU A 325 19.25 23.82 -0.43
CA LEU A 325 18.02 24.58 -0.61
C LEU A 325 18.34 26.08 -0.52
N LYS A 326 17.87 26.87 -1.49
CA LYS A 326 18.19 28.30 -1.57
C LYS A 326 17.81 29.08 -0.31
N SER A 327 16.61 28.87 0.23
CA SER A 327 16.16 29.54 1.46
C SER A 327 15.26 28.64 2.30
N ILE A 328 15.70 28.33 3.52
CA ILE A 328 14.89 27.61 4.51
C ILE A 328 13.78 28.50 5.07
N LYS A 329 14.02 29.82 5.19
CA LYS A 329 13.03 30.80 5.68
C LYS A 329 11.78 30.82 4.80
N ILE A 330 11.95 30.79 3.48
CA ILE A 330 10.83 30.75 2.53
C ILE A 330 9.99 29.48 2.75
N GLY A 331 10.63 28.34 3.01
CA GLY A 331 9.92 27.09 3.32
C GLY A 331 9.06 27.19 4.58
N TRP A 332 9.51 27.89 5.62
CA TRP A 332 8.69 28.16 6.82
C TRP A 332 7.49 29.05 6.51
N TYR A 333 7.66 30.11 5.70
CA TYR A 333 6.54 30.95 5.28
C TYR A 333 5.50 30.14 4.48
N THR A 334 5.93 29.29 3.55
CA THR A 334 5.03 28.36 2.86
C THR A 334 4.27 27.48 3.85
N LEU A 335 4.95 26.88 4.83
CA LEU A 335 4.30 26.02 5.82
C LEU A 335 3.21 26.75 6.60
N TYR A 336 3.49 27.97 7.05
CA TYR A 336 2.52 28.78 7.79
C TYR A 336 1.34 29.21 6.93
N LEU A 337 1.59 29.64 5.69
CA LEU A 337 0.55 30.06 4.77
C LEU A 337 -0.42 28.93 4.44
N ILE A 338 0.10 27.73 4.13
CA ILE A 338 -0.75 26.58 3.78
C ILE A 338 -1.57 26.11 5.00
N ASN A 339 -0.96 26.04 6.18
CA ASN A 339 -1.72 25.73 7.39
C ASN A 339 -2.79 26.79 7.69
N ALA A 340 -2.46 28.07 7.52
CA ALA A 340 -3.43 29.16 7.69
C ALA A 340 -4.61 29.03 6.70
N THR A 341 -4.36 28.70 5.42
CA THR A 341 -5.41 28.39 4.45
C THR A 341 -6.34 27.31 4.97
N VAL A 342 -5.80 26.17 5.40
CA VAL A 342 -6.62 25.01 5.76
C VAL A 342 -7.39 25.25 7.06
N ILE A 343 -6.80 25.95 8.03
CA ILE A 343 -7.48 26.33 9.28
C ILE A 343 -8.63 27.29 8.98
N LEU A 344 -8.35 28.42 8.33
CA LEU A 344 -9.34 29.45 8.03
C LEU A 344 -10.44 28.90 7.12
N GLY A 345 -10.05 28.09 6.13
CA GLY A 345 -10.96 27.43 5.22
C GLY A 345 -11.88 26.44 5.93
N THR A 346 -11.33 25.57 6.79
CA THR A 346 -12.14 24.61 7.57
C THR A 346 -13.17 25.34 8.43
N ILE A 347 -12.76 26.37 9.17
CA ILE A 347 -13.66 27.17 10.01
C ILE A 347 -14.76 27.84 9.15
N SER A 348 -14.39 28.40 8.01
CA SER A 348 -15.35 29.04 7.08
C SER A 348 -16.38 28.05 6.56
N LEU A 349 -15.95 26.87 6.13
CA LEU A 349 -16.85 25.82 5.63
C LEU A 349 -17.81 25.32 6.71
N MET A 350 -17.33 25.13 7.95
CA MET A 350 -18.19 24.76 9.09
C MET A 350 -19.22 25.86 9.43
N ALA A 351 -18.83 27.12 9.26
CA ALA A 351 -19.72 28.28 9.40
C ALA A 351 -20.71 28.41 8.22
N GLY A 352 -20.55 27.64 7.14
CA GLY A 352 -21.37 27.71 5.93
C GLY A 352 -20.92 28.77 4.92
N ILE A 353 -19.75 29.38 5.12
CA ILE A 353 -19.14 30.32 4.19
C ILE A 353 -18.32 29.52 3.17
N ASN A 354 -18.82 29.43 1.94
CA ASN A 354 -18.17 28.70 0.86
C ASN A 354 -18.24 29.47 -0.46
N ASN A 355 -17.48 29.00 -1.44
CA ASN A 355 -17.40 29.58 -2.78
C ASN A 355 -18.37 28.89 -3.77
N GLY A 356 -19.66 28.91 -3.47
CA GLY A 356 -20.72 28.66 -4.46
C GLY A 356 -20.84 27.23 -5.00
N GLY A 357 -20.35 26.21 -4.28
CA GLY A 357 -20.57 24.80 -4.62
C GLY A 357 -19.59 24.19 -5.63
N GLY A 358 -18.53 24.90 -6.01
CA GLY A 358 -17.44 24.31 -6.79
C GLY A 358 -16.67 23.26 -5.99
N GLU A 359 -16.79 21.99 -6.35
CA GLU A 359 -16.08 20.88 -5.70
C GLU A 359 -14.56 21.10 -5.71
N TYR A 360 -13.91 20.85 -4.57
CA TYR A 360 -12.48 21.13 -4.29
C TYR A 360 -12.11 22.62 -4.25
N ARG A 361 -13.00 23.51 -4.68
CA ARG A 361 -12.85 24.97 -4.77
C ARG A 361 -13.73 25.68 -3.74
N GLU A 362 -14.05 25.03 -2.62
CA GLU A 362 -15.04 25.53 -1.69
C GLU A 362 -14.49 26.67 -0.80
N TYR A 363 -13.18 26.77 -0.64
CA TYR A 363 -12.55 27.91 0.04
C TYR A 363 -12.77 29.20 -0.75
N ILE A 364 -13.18 30.27 -0.05
CA ILE A 364 -13.30 31.59 -0.68
C ILE A 364 -11.94 32.13 -1.11
N TRP A 365 -11.94 32.97 -2.15
CA TRP A 365 -10.71 33.46 -2.78
C TRP A 365 -9.67 34.09 -1.80
N PRO A 366 -10.05 34.84 -0.72
CA PRO A 366 -9.04 35.40 0.18
C PRO A 366 -8.27 34.31 0.94
N ILE A 367 -8.93 33.20 1.25
CA ILE A 367 -8.33 32.06 1.96
C ILE A 367 -7.43 31.28 0.99
N MET A 368 -7.92 31.01 -0.22
CA MET A 368 -7.14 30.29 -1.22
C MET A 368 -5.94 31.09 -1.73
N LEU A 369 -6.00 32.43 -1.72
CA LEU A 369 -4.88 33.28 -2.05
C LEU A 369 -3.64 32.99 -1.19
N LEU A 370 -3.81 32.71 0.10
CA LEU A 370 -2.71 32.33 0.99
C LEU A 370 -2.00 31.06 0.50
N PHE A 371 -2.76 30.07 0.02
CA PHE A 371 -2.22 28.84 -0.55
C PHE A 371 -1.45 29.15 -1.84
N GLY A 372 -2.03 29.95 -2.73
CA GLY A 372 -1.39 30.40 -3.97
C GLY A 372 -0.07 31.14 -3.71
N VAL A 373 -0.02 32.04 -2.73
CA VAL A 373 1.23 32.72 -2.32
C VAL A 373 2.24 31.71 -1.75
N GLY A 374 1.80 30.76 -0.93
CA GLY A 374 2.67 29.70 -0.40
C GLY A 374 3.30 28.84 -1.50
N LEU A 375 2.55 28.52 -2.55
CA LEU A 375 3.04 27.81 -3.73
C LEU A 375 3.99 28.67 -4.58
N LEU A 376 3.69 29.95 -4.78
CA LEU A 376 4.56 30.87 -5.50
C LEU A 376 5.93 31.00 -4.81
N LEU A 377 5.93 31.14 -3.48
CA LEU A 377 7.14 31.14 -2.66
C LEU A 377 7.93 29.83 -2.81
N THR A 378 7.23 28.69 -2.81
CA THR A 378 7.87 27.38 -3.04
C THR A 378 8.48 27.29 -4.43
N LEU A 379 7.76 27.74 -5.46
CA LEU A 379 8.21 27.72 -6.85
C LEU A 379 9.50 28.53 -7.01
N ILE A 380 9.53 29.76 -6.49
CA ILE A 380 10.71 30.62 -6.52
C ILE A 380 11.89 29.93 -5.83
N ASN A 381 11.67 29.33 -4.65
CA ASN A 381 12.71 28.64 -3.89
C ASN A 381 13.26 27.41 -4.65
N PHE A 382 12.37 26.60 -5.25
CA PHE A 382 12.75 25.44 -6.04
C PHE A 382 13.51 25.83 -7.31
N LEU A 383 13.01 26.80 -8.08
CA LEU A 383 13.69 27.28 -9.29
C LEU A 383 15.08 27.85 -8.99
N GLN A 384 15.22 28.66 -7.93
CA GLN A 384 16.52 29.18 -7.53
C GLN A 384 17.47 28.07 -7.04
N THR A 385 16.95 27.04 -6.38
CA THR A 385 17.74 25.86 -5.98
C THR A 385 18.23 25.09 -7.21
N ILE A 386 17.35 24.87 -8.21
CA ILE A 386 17.68 24.16 -9.45
C ILE A 386 18.63 24.98 -10.34
N ALA A 387 18.54 26.30 -10.31
CA ALA A 387 19.46 27.19 -11.01
C ALA A 387 20.90 27.07 -10.48
N GLN A 388 21.06 26.69 -9.21
CA GLN A 388 22.35 26.46 -8.55
C GLN A 388 22.81 24.99 -8.62
N ARG A 389 22.15 24.15 -9.43
CA ARG A 389 22.49 22.74 -9.56
C ARG A 389 23.93 22.55 -10.05
N THR A 390 24.57 21.48 -9.59
CA THR A 390 25.90 21.09 -10.06
C THR A 390 25.85 20.10 -11.22
N THR A 391 24.68 19.50 -11.49
CA THR A 391 24.46 18.57 -12.61
C THR A 391 24.13 19.32 -13.91
N LYS A 392 24.63 18.84 -15.04
CA LYS A 392 24.30 19.44 -16.36
C LYS A 392 22.80 19.35 -16.63
N GLU A 393 22.25 18.15 -16.51
CA GLU A 393 20.83 17.87 -16.72
C GLU A 393 20.02 18.05 -15.44
N ILE A 394 18.75 18.42 -15.60
CA ILE A 394 17.78 18.43 -14.51
C ILE A 394 17.16 17.04 -14.44
N TYR A 395 17.26 16.38 -13.28
CA TYR A 395 16.68 15.06 -13.08
C TYR A 395 15.15 15.07 -13.19
N ILE A 396 14.58 13.99 -13.73
CA ILE A 396 13.15 13.92 -14.08
C ILE A 396 12.21 14.18 -12.89
N SER A 397 12.57 13.81 -11.66
CA SER A 397 11.76 14.15 -10.47
C SER A 397 11.52 15.65 -10.33
N ASN A 398 12.50 16.49 -10.65
CA ASN A 398 12.33 17.94 -10.59
C ASN A 398 11.39 18.44 -11.69
N TRP A 399 11.35 17.79 -12.86
CA TRP A 399 10.42 18.17 -13.93
C TRP A 399 8.98 18.02 -13.44
N TYR A 400 8.66 16.84 -12.90
CA TYR A 400 7.35 16.53 -12.34
C TYR A 400 6.97 17.44 -11.17
N ILE A 401 7.85 17.60 -10.18
CA ILE A 401 7.59 18.42 -8.98
C ILE A 401 7.39 19.90 -9.36
N VAL A 402 8.29 20.48 -10.16
CA VAL A 402 8.22 21.91 -10.50
C VAL A 402 7.05 22.19 -11.45
N ALA A 403 6.84 21.35 -12.46
CA ALA A 403 5.69 21.50 -13.36
C ALA A 403 4.37 21.44 -12.58
N SER A 404 4.28 20.55 -11.59
CA SER A 404 3.10 20.44 -10.75
C SER A 404 2.81 21.72 -9.95
N VAL A 405 3.83 22.32 -9.33
CA VAL A 405 3.68 23.61 -8.63
C VAL A 405 3.25 24.72 -9.59
N ILE A 406 3.83 24.77 -10.80
CA ILE A 406 3.44 25.73 -11.84
C ILE A 406 1.96 25.54 -12.20
N PHE A 407 1.54 24.31 -12.51
CA PHE A 407 0.15 24.02 -12.86
C PHE A 407 -0.80 24.37 -11.71
N ALA A 408 -0.49 24.03 -10.46
CA ALA A 408 -1.34 24.37 -9.33
C ALA A 408 -1.58 25.89 -9.19
N ILE A 409 -0.57 26.71 -9.47
CA ILE A 409 -0.71 28.18 -9.51
C ILE A 409 -1.60 28.59 -10.68
N VAL A 410 -1.34 28.09 -11.90
CA VAL A 410 -2.14 28.41 -13.10
C VAL A 410 -3.61 28.02 -12.90
N ILE A 411 -3.87 26.81 -12.41
CA ILE A 411 -5.20 26.29 -12.12
C ILE A 411 -5.93 27.20 -11.12
N SER A 412 -5.24 27.60 -10.04
CA SER A 412 -5.82 28.49 -9.04
C SER A 412 -6.14 29.87 -9.63
N VAL A 413 -5.26 30.44 -10.45
CA VAL A 413 -5.48 31.73 -11.13
C VAL A 413 -6.69 31.65 -12.04
N VAL A 414 -6.78 30.63 -12.90
CA VAL A 414 -7.89 30.45 -13.84
C VAL A 414 -9.24 30.29 -13.13
N ALA A 415 -9.26 29.61 -11.97
CA ALA A 415 -10.50 29.27 -11.28
C ALA A 415 -11.01 30.29 -10.25
N TYR A 416 -10.16 31.24 -9.84
CA TYR A 416 -10.52 32.28 -8.88
C TYR A 416 -10.54 33.70 -9.47
N ILE A 417 -10.06 33.89 -10.70
CA ILE A 417 -10.24 35.14 -11.44
C ILE A 417 -11.55 35.07 -12.22
N PRO A 418 -12.55 35.93 -11.93
CA PRO A 418 -13.89 35.86 -12.50
C PRO A 418 -13.98 36.51 -13.88
N VAL A 419 -13.06 36.18 -14.79
CA VAL A 419 -13.02 36.74 -16.15
C VAL A 419 -13.80 35.87 -17.15
N TRP A 420 -13.93 34.57 -16.87
CA TRP A 420 -14.51 33.59 -17.80
C TRP A 420 -15.55 32.68 -17.14
N GLN A 421 -16.10 33.11 -16.00
CA GLN A 421 -16.98 32.33 -15.11
C GLN A 421 -18.47 32.65 -15.31
N ASP A 422 -18.89 32.88 -16.56
CA ASP A 422 -20.28 33.22 -16.88
C ASP A 422 -21.01 32.04 -17.52
N GLY A 423 -22.21 31.70 -17.01
CA GLY A 423 -23.06 30.65 -17.55
C GLY A 423 -22.36 29.28 -17.64
N LEU A 424 -22.25 28.73 -18.85
CA LEU A 424 -21.54 27.46 -19.10
C LEU A 424 -20.03 27.55 -18.82
N GLY A 425 -19.45 28.76 -18.87
CA GLY A 425 -18.04 28.99 -18.58
C GLY A 425 -17.66 28.56 -17.16
N GLU A 426 -18.53 28.84 -16.18
CA GLU A 426 -18.31 28.42 -14.79
C GLU A 426 -18.28 26.89 -14.66
N THR A 427 -19.17 26.16 -15.35
CA THR A 427 -19.17 24.69 -15.34
C THR A 427 -17.90 24.13 -15.99
N ILE A 428 -17.47 24.70 -17.12
CA ILE A 428 -16.23 24.28 -17.80
C ILE A 428 -15.01 24.53 -16.92
N ILE A 429 -14.91 25.70 -16.29
CA ILE A 429 -13.82 26.05 -15.37
C ILE A 429 -13.84 25.15 -14.14
N GLN A 430 -15.02 24.83 -13.61
CA GLN A 430 -15.13 23.92 -12.48
C GLN A 430 -14.62 22.52 -12.83
N GLY A 431 -14.95 21.99 -14.01
CA GLY A 431 -14.45 20.69 -14.46
C GLY A 431 -12.95 20.70 -14.72
N TYR A 432 -12.45 21.79 -15.30
CA TYR A 432 -11.02 22.06 -15.44
C TYR A 432 -10.33 22.06 -14.07
N TYR A 433 -10.79 22.88 -13.12
CA TYR A 433 -10.18 23.00 -11.79
C TYR A 433 -10.14 21.66 -11.06
N MET A 434 -11.29 20.97 -11.02
CA MET A 434 -11.46 19.69 -10.34
C MET A 434 -10.51 18.63 -10.89
N HIS A 435 -10.53 18.42 -12.21
CA HIS A 435 -9.72 17.36 -12.80
C HIS A 435 -8.24 17.73 -12.79
N GLN A 436 -7.87 18.95 -13.22
CA GLN A 436 -6.47 19.39 -13.25
C GLN A 436 -5.85 19.41 -11.85
N GLY A 437 -6.61 19.74 -10.81
CA GLY A 437 -6.13 19.64 -9.43
C GLY A 437 -5.64 18.22 -9.11
N VAL A 438 -6.44 17.21 -9.43
CA VAL A 438 -6.06 15.80 -9.17
C VAL A 438 -4.84 15.37 -10.00
N GLY A 439 -4.82 15.64 -11.31
CA GLY A 439 -3.73 15.16 -12.16
C GLY A 439 -2.47 15.99 -12.13
N MET A 440 -2.59 17.31 -12.24
CA MET A 440 -1.42 18.18 -12.39
C MET A 440 -0.85 18.63 -11.06
N TRP A 441 -1.69 18.78 -10.03
CA TRP A 441 -1.17 19.03 -8.68
C TRP A 441 -0.81 17.72 -7.97
N PHE A 442 -1.79 16.88 -7.64
CA PHE A 442 -1.51 15.73 -6.78
C PHE A 442 -0.72 14.62 -7.48
N MET A 443 -1.20 14.14 -8.64
CA MET A 443 -0.58 13.02 -9.33
C MET A 443 0.81 13.38 -9.85
N LEU A 444 0.94 14.47 -10.59
CA LEU A 444 2.21 14.87 -11.20
C LEU A 444 3.30 15.11 -10.14
N PHE A 445 3.00 15.79 -9.04
CA PHE A 445 3.97 15.97 -7.95
C PHE A 445 4.39 14.63 -7.34
N THR A 446 3.41 13.78 -7.04
CA THR A 446 3.63 12.49 -6.38
C THR A 446 4.44 11.54 -7.28
N LEU A 447 4.21 11.53 -8.59
CA LEU A 447 5.04 10.79 -9.54
C LEU A 447 6.50 11.26 -9.46
N GLY A 448 6.75 12.57 -9.32
CA GLY A 448 8.09 13.11 -9.10
C GLY A 448 8.75 12.57 -7.83
N ILE A 449 7.99 12.42 -6.74
CA ILE A 449 8.43 11.76 -5.49
C ILE A 449 8.78 10.29 -5.74
N VAL A 450 7.97 9.55 -6.50
CA VAL A 450 8.22 8.13 -6.82
C VAL A 450 9.49 7.97 -7.67
N TYR A 451 9.69 8.82 -8.69
CA TYR A 451 10.90 8.84 -9.52
C TYR A 451 12.20 9.04 -8.74
N TYR A 452 12.12 9.58 -7.52
CA TYR A 452 13.25 9.71 -6.61
C TYR A 452 13.33 8.52 -5.65
N PHE A 453 12.28 8.29 -4.86
CA PHE A 453 12.36 7.35 -3.74
C PHE A 453 12.35 5.89 -4.19
N LEU A 454 11.62 5.52 -5.25
CA LEU A 454 11.55 4.13 -5.70
C LEU A 454 12.93 3.55 -6.11
N PRO A 455 13.65 4.15 -7.08
CA PRO A 455 14.99 3.67 -7.44
C PRO A 455 15.96 3.72 -6.24
N GLN A 456 15.81 4.74 -5.38
CA GLN A 456 16.61 4.88 -4.18
C GLN A 456 16.36 3.77 -3.15
N GLN A 457 15.12 3.31 -2.96
CA GLN A 457 14.79 2.18 -2.07
C GLN A 457 15.26 0.85 -2.66
N LEU A 458 15.17 0.71 -3.98
CA LEU A 458 15.62 -0.49 -4.68
C LEU A 458 17.15 -0.55 -4.82
N ASN A 459 17.84 0.57 -4.62
CA ASN A 459 19.25 0.76 -4.94
C ASN A 459 19.55 0.33 -6.39
N LYS A 460 18.71 0.80 -7.31
CA LYS A 460 18.79 0.52 -8.75
C LYS A 460 18.49 1.79 -9.54
N PRO A 461 19.07 1.95 -10.74
CA PRO A 461 18.62 3.00 -11.65
C PRO A 461 17.15 2.77 -12.03
N ILE A 462 16.46 3.85 -12.38
CA ILE A 462 15.14 3.76 -13.02
C ILE A 462 15.27 2.97 -14.32
N TYR A 463 14.28 2.14 -14.64
CA TYR A 463 14.35 1.22 -15.77
C TYR A 463 14.61 1.91 -17.12
N SER A 464 13.82 2.93 -17.45
CA SER A 464 13.97 3.66 -18.71
C SER A 464 13.74 5.15 -18.52
N TYR A 465 14.77 5.94 -18.84
CA TYR A 465 14.68 7.39 -18.86
C TYR A 465 13.71 7.88 -19.94
N SER A 466 13.74 7.28 -21.13
CA SER A 466 12.85 7.63 -22.25
C SER A 466 11.38 7.38 -21.94
N LEU A 467 11.04 6.28 -21.24
CA LEU A 467 9.66 6.06 -20.79
C LEU A 467 9.21 7.13 -19.79
N GLY A 468 10.13 7.62 -18.95
CA GLY A 468 9.86 8.75 -18.06
C GLY A 468 9.55 10.03 -18.83
N ILE A 469 10.35 10.37 -19.85
CA ILE A 469 10.11 11.53 -20.72
C ILE A 469 8.78 11.41 -21.45
N LEU A 470 8.51 10.23 -22.04
CA LEU A 470 7.26 9.96 -22.74
C LEU A 470 6.06 10.16 -21.79
N ALA A 471 6.11 9.56 -20.60
CA ALA A 471 5.06 9.71 -19.60
C ALA A 471 4.86 11.17 -19.19
N PHE A 472 5.93 11.95 -19.01
CA PHE A 472 5.84 13.36 -18.61
C PHE A 472 5.14 14.22 -19.66
N TRP A 473 5.57 14.16 -20.92
CA TRP A 473 5.02 15.04 -21.95
C TRP A 473 3.62 14.62 -22.39
N THR A 474 3.37 13.32 -22.49
CA THR A 474 2.02 12.83 -22.84
C THR A 474 1.02 13.06 -21.71
N GLN A 475 1.44 13.02 -20.43
CA GLN A 475 0.61 13.46 -19.31
C GLN A 475 0.19 14.93 -19.48
N ILE A 476 1.12 15.82 -19.79
CA ILE A 476 0.80 17.24 -19.99
C ILE A 476 -0.15 17.43 -21.19
N LEU A 477 0.16 16.78 -22.31
CA LEU A 477 -0.63 16.90 -23.53
C LEU A 477 -2.07 16.42 -23.34
N PHE A 478 -2.26 15.22 -22.80
CA PHE A 478 -3.58 14.61 -22.72
C PHE A 478 -4.36 15.09 -21.50
N TYR A 479 -3.73 15.24 -20.34
CA TYR A 479 -4.46 15.55 -19.11
C TYR A 479 -5.05 16.97 -19.11
N THR A 480 -4.39 17.93 -19.77
CA THR A 480 -4.85 19.34 -19.83
C THR A 480 -6.22 19.53 -20.47
N VAL A 481 -6.68 18.60 -21.32
CA VAL A 481 -7.94 18.73 -22.08
C VAL A 481 -9.12 17.93 -21.51
N ILE A 482 -8.95 17.22 -20.40
CA ILE A 482 -9.91 16.21 -19.92
C ILE A 482 -11.03 16.77 -19.05
N GLY A 483 -10.90 18.00 -18.53
CA GLY A 483 -11.78 18.53 -17.47
C GLY A 483 -13.29 18.35 -17.70
N THR A 484 -13.78 18.43 -18.94
CA THR A 484 -15.20 18.29 -19.26
C THR A 484 -15.74 16.86 -19.29
N HIS A 485 -14.90 15.83 -19.06
CA HIS A 485 -15.36 14.45 -18.94
C HIS A 485 -16.23 14.19 -17.70
N HIS A 486 -16.20 15.11 -16.72
CA HIS A 486 -17.08 15.09 -15.55
C HIS A 486 -18.50 15.54 -15.86
N PHE A 487 -18.72 16.07 -17.05
CA PHE A 487 -19.97 16.69 -17.46
C PHE A 487 -20.44 16.13 -18.81
N VAL A 488 -20.16 14.85 -19.05
CA VAL A 488 -20.70 14.13 -20.20
C VAL A 488 -22.23 14.08 -20.05
N PHE A 489 -22.96 14.35 -21.13
CA PHE A 489 -24.42 14.56 -21.15
C PHE A 489 -24.94 15.81 -20.43
N SER A 490 -24.07 16.74 -20.03
CA SER A 490 -24.49 18.07 -19.56
C SER A 490 -24.81 19.02 -20.73
N SER A 491 -25.16 20.27 -20.39
CA SER A 491 -25.35 21.38 -21.33
C SER A 491 -24.06 21.88 -22.00
N ILE A 492 -22.88 21.36 -21.64
CA ILE A 492 -21.62 21.69 -22.30
C ILE A 492 -21.63 21.22 -23.77
N PRO A 493 -21.07 21.98 -24.72
CA PRO A 493 -21.03 21.58 -26.13
C PRO A 493 -20.49 20.16 -26.35
N TRP A 494 -21.18 19.38 -27.19
CA TRP A 494 -20.88 17.96 -27.43
C TRP A 494 -19.45 17.72 -27.93
N TRP A 495 -18.92 18.63 -28.76
CA TRP A 495 -17.55 18.54 -29.28
C TRP A 495 -16.50 18.65 -28.16
N LEU A 496 -16.77 19.46 -27.13
CA LEU A 496 -15.87 19.64 -26.00
C LEU A 496 -15.89 18.41 -25.09
N GLN A 497 -17.07 17.81 -24.89
CA GLN A 497 -17.18 16.51 -24.20
C GLN A 497 -16.41 15.42 -24.96
N THR A 498 -16.57 15.32 -26.28
CA THR A 498 -15.84 14.33 -27.11
C THR A 498 -14.32 14.54 -27.03
N THR A 499 -13.85 15.79 -27.05
CA THR A 499 -12.42 16.11 -26.93
C THR A 499 -11.86 15.61 -25.59
N ALA A 500 -12.58 15.81 -24.49
CA ALA A 500 -12.17 15.31 -23.19
C ALA A 500 -12.17 13.78 -23.09
N ILE A 501 -13.10 13.10 -23.77
CA ILE A 501 -13.10 11.63 -23.88
C ILE A 501 -11.87 11.14 -24.64
N ILE A 502 -11.51 11.79 -25.76
CA ILE A 502 -10.29 11.46 -26.51
C ILE A 502 -9.05 11.71 -25.66
N GLY A 503 -8.99 12.83 -24.92
CA GLY A 503 -7.93 13.09 -23.95
C GLY A 503 -7.84 12.00 -22.88
N SER A 504 -8.99 11.55 -22.35
CA SER A 504 -9.07 10.46 -21.37
C SER A 504 -8.53 9.16 -21.94
N MET A 505 -8.85 8.82 -23.19
CA MET A 505 -8.26 7.65 -23.86
C MET A 505 -6.74 7.82 -24.06
N GLY A 506 -6.28 9.01 -24.40
CA GLY A 506 -4.86 9.33 -24.54
C GLY A 506 -4.07 9.08 -23.26
N MET A 507 -4.69 9.18 -22.08
CA MET A 507 -4.07 8.91 -20.78
C MET A 507 -3.55 7.49 -20.60
N VAL A 508 -4.02 6.53 -21.41
CA VAL A 508 -3.46 5.17 -21.43
C VAL A 508 -1.95 5.21 -21.69
N ILE A 509 -1.47 6.14 -22.53
CA ILE A 509 -0.05 6.27 -22.89
C ILE A 509 0.82 6.64 -21.68
N PRO A 510 0.63 7.78 -20.99
CA PRO A 510 1.45 8.13 -19.83
C PRO A 510 1.27 7.17 -18.65
N VAL A 511 0.06 6.62 -18.45
CA VAL A 511 -0.20 5.65 -17.38
C VAL A 511 0.56 4.36 -17.62
N ALA A 512 0.48 3.79 -18.82
CA ALA A 512 1.22 2.57 -19.17
C ALA A 512 2.75 2.81 -19.13
N ALA A 513 3.23 3.92 -19.69
CA ALA A 513 4.64 4.26 -19.70
C ALA A 513 5.20 4.42 -18.28
N GLY A 514 4.52 5.18 -17.41
CA GLY A 514 4.92 5.36 -16.01
C GLY A 514 4.86 4.06 -15.21
N THR A 515 3.77 3.30 -15.35
CA THR A 515 3.60 2.01 -14.65
C THR A 515 4.67 1.01 -15.05
N ALA A 516 4.90 0.84 -16.35
CA ALA A 516 5.95 -0.04 -16.86
C ALA A 516 7.32 0.38 -16.34
N ASN A 517 7.62 1.68 -16.33
CA ASN A 517 8.88 2.20 -15.83
C ASN A 517 9.10 1.82 -14.34
N PHE A 518 8.08 1.98 -13.50
CA PHE A 518 8.18 1.64 -12.09
C PHE A 518 8.22 0.13 -11.82
N ILE A 519 7.34 -0.67 -12.43
CA ILE A 519 7.32 -2.13 -12.25
C ILE A 519 8.63 -2.76 -12.74
N LEU A 520 9.11 -2.37 -13.93
CA LEU A 520 10.34 -2.93 -14.50
C LEU A 520 11.59 -2.52 -13.72
N THR A 521 11.54 -1.44 -12.93
CA THR A 521 12.61 -1.06 -12.00
C THR A 521 12.79 -2.11 -10.88
N PHE A 522 11.75 -2.89 -10.55
CA PHE A 522 11.86 -4.03 -9.62
C PHE A 522 12.55 -5.27 -10.23
N LYS A 523 12.83 -5.30 -11.55
CA LYS A 523 13.44 -6.47 -12.21
C LYS A 523 14.74 -6.88 -11.51
N GLY A 524 14.80 -8.15 -11.07
CA GLY A 524 15.92 -8.68 -10.28
C GLY A 524 16.07 -8.09 -8.87
N ALA A 525 15.02 -7.48 -8.31
CA ALA A 525 14.97 -6.93 -6.95
C ALA A 525 13.67 -7.27 -6.21
N TRP A 526 12.78 -8.08 -6.78
CA TRP A 526 11.51 -8.50 -6.18
C TRP A 526 11.65 -9.10 -4.77
N TYR A 527 12.77 -9.77 -4.48
CA TYR A 527 13.07 -10.30 -3.14
C TYR A 527 13.17 -9.20 -2.06
N LYS A 528 13.39 -7.93 -2.43
CA LYS A 528 13.45 -6.81 -1.48
C LYS A 528 12.09 -6.42 -0.92
N ILE A 529 10.99 -6.80 -1.59
CA ILE A 529 9.63 -6.43 -1.16
C ILE A 529 9.28 -7.09 0.17
N SER A 530 9.67 -8.34 0.37
CA SER A 530 9.40 -9.04 1.63
C SER A 530 10.23 -8.54 2.81
N SER A 531 11.38 -7.90 2.54
CA SER A 531 12.34 -7.42 3.54
C SER A 531 12.28 -5.90 3.78
N SER A 532 11.45 -5.16 3.03
CA SER A 532 11.31 -3.70 3.15
C SER A 532 9.92 -3.30 3.60
N TYR A 533 9.83 -2.24 4.40
CA TYR A 533 8.55 -1.65 4.79
C TYR A 533 8.02 -0.61 3.81
N THR A 534 8.89 -0.03 2.98
CA THR A 534 8.51 1.06 2.06
C THR A 534 8.08 0.52 0.70
N LEU A 535 8.75 -0.54 0.24
CA LEU A 535 8.51 -1.12 -1.09
C LEU A 535 7.10 -1.70 -1.28
N PRO A 536 6.45 -2.35 -0.28
CA PRO A 536 5.06 -2.76 -0.41
C PRO A 536 4.10 -1.58 -0.65
N PHE A 537 4.31 -0.44 0.02
CA PHE A 537 3.50 0.76 -0.22
C PHE A 537 3.74 1.32 -1.63
N PHE A 538 4.99 1.38 -2.09
CA PHE A 538 5.29 1.76 -3.48
C PHE A 538 4.63 0.81 -4.48
N LEU A 539 4.71 -0.51 -4.28
CA LEU A 539 4.12 -1.48 -5.18
C LEU A 539 2.61 -1.29 -5.28
N ILE A 540 1.92 -1.21 -4.14
CA ILE A 540 0.46 -1.01 -4.12
C ILE A 540 0.09 0.34 -4.74
N GLY A 541 0.83 1.41 -4.46
CA GLY A 541 0.63 2.70 -5.13
C GLY A 541 0.80 2.64 -6.64
N ILE A 542 1.77 1.87 -7.16
CA ILE A 542 1.97 1.65 -8.61
C ILE A 542 0.79 0.87 -9.21
N ILE A 543 0.31 -0.16 -8.49
CA ILE A 543 -0.83 -0.96 -8.95
C ILE A 543 -2.09 -0.10 -9.00
N PHE A 544 -2.39 0.69 -7.96
CA PHE A 544 -3.51 1.62 -7.99
C PHE A 544 -3.30 2.76 -8.99
N TYR A 545 -2.05 3.17 -9.26
CA TYR A 545 -1.77 4.15 -10.32
C TYR A 545 -2.21 3.63 -11.67
N PHE A 546 -1.90 2.37 -11.97
CA PHE A 546 -2.38 1.72 -13.18
C PHE A 546 -3.90 1.55 -13.17
N THR A 547 -4.46 0.94 -12.12
CA THR A 547 -5.87 0.55 -12.10
C THR A 547 -6.81 1.73 -11.94
N GLY A 548 -6.55 2.62 -10.99
CA GLY A 548 -7.35 3.82 -10.77
C GLY A 548 -7.33 4.75 -11.99
N SER A 549 -6.17 4.97 -12.61
CA SER A 549 -6.10 5.88 -13.76
C SER A 549 -6.78 5.30 -15.01
N LEU A 550 -6.65 3.99 -15.27
CA LEU A 550 -7.38 3.34 -16.36
C LEU A 550 -8.88 3.24 -16.09
N GLN A 551 -9.28 3.08 -14.82
CA GLN A 551 -10.68 3.13 -14.43
C GLN A 551 -11.28 4.51 -14.74
N GLY A 552 -10.55 5.60 -14.49
CA GLY A 552 -10.98 6.94 -14.89
C GLY A 552 -11.15 7.12 -16.40
N THR A 553 -10.34 6.40 -17.20
CA THR A 553 -10.53 6.34 -18.67
C THR A 553 -11.82 5.61 -19.03
N ALA A 554 -12.10 4.49 -18.35
CA ALA A 554 -13.33 3.72 -18.55
C ALA A 554 -14.58 4.52 -18.13
N GLU A 555 -14.52 5.32 -17.07
CA GLU A 555 -15.62 6.19 -16.59
C GLU A 555 -15.91 7.37 -17.54
N ALA A 556 -14.97 7.74 -18.39
CA ALA A 556 -15.15 8.83 -19.35
C ALA A 556 -15.99 8.43 -20.57
N PHE A 557 -16.11 7.13 -20.88
CA PHE A 557 -16.92 6.71 -22.03
C PHE A 557 -18.40 7.02 -21.81
N ARG A 558 -19.09 7.42 -22.88
CA ARG A 558 -20.51 7.79 -22.80
C ARG A 558 -21.38 6.66 -22.26
N SER A 559 -21.15 5.41 -22.69
CA SER A 559 -21.99 4.28 -22.26
C SER A 559 -21.85 3.98 -20.78
N THR A 560 -20.64 4.01 -20.23
CA THR A 560 -20.39 3.81 -18.79
C THR A 560 -20.77 5.03 -17.97
N ASN A 561 -20.45 6.23 -18.44
CA ASN A 561 -20.79 7.47 -17.76
C ASN A 561 -22.31 7.61 -17.56
N LEU A 562 -23.11 7.19 -18.55
CA LEU A 562 -24.56 7.16 -18.45
C LEU A 562 -25.07 6.38 -17.22
N ILE A 563 -24.37 5.32 -16.82
CA ILE A 563 -24.74 4.47 -15.69
C ILE A 563 -24.10 4.94 -14.38
N TRP A 564 -22.83 5.34 -14.43
CA TRP A 564 -22.05 5.60 -13.21
C TRP A 564 -22.08 7.05 -12.75
N HIS A 565 -22.39 8.01 -13.63
CA HIS A 565 -22.44 9.41 -13.25
C HIS A 565 -23.53 9.66 -12.19
N PHE A 566 -23.23 10.55 -11.24
CA PHE A 566 -24.02 10.81 -10.02
C PHE A 566 -24.22 9.63 -9.03
N THR A 567 -23.63 8.47 -9.29
CA THR A 567 -23.65 7.35 -8.34
C THR A 567 -22.44 7.38 -7.40
N ASP A 568 -22.42 6.50 -6.39
CA ASP A 568 -21.28 6.37 -5.48
C ASP A 568 -20.06 5.69 -6.14
N PHE A 569 -20.15 5.31 -7.43
CA PHE A 569 -19.04 4.77 -8.21
C PHE A 569 -17.90 5.79 -8.33
N THR A 570 -18.22 7.05 -8.62
CA THR A 570 -17.25 8.15 -8.70
C THR A 570 -16.59 8.43 -7.34
N VAL A 571 -17.33 8.21 -6.24
CA VAL A 571 -16.76 8.31 -4.88
C VAL A 571 -15.72 7.22 -4.64
N ALA A 572 -16.02 5.98 -5.05
CA ALA A 572 -15.06 4.88 -4.97
C ALA A 572 -13.81 5.13 -5.84
N HIS A 573 -14.00 5.62 -7.07
CA HIS A 573 -12.90 6.01 -7.96
C HIS A 573 -11.98 7.06 -7.33
N SER A 574 -12.57 8.13 -6.76
CA SER A 574 -11.81 9.19 -6.08
C SER A 574 -11.01 8.64 -4.90
N HIS A 575 -11.56 7.71 -4.12
CA HIS A 575 -10.82 7.06 -3.02
C HIS A 575 -9.70 6.14 -3.55
N ILE A 576 -9.92 5.39 -4.63
CA ILE A 576 -8.85 4.60 -5.25
C ILE A 576 -7.69 5.50 -5.68
N THR A 577 -7.99 6.64 -6.31
CA THR A 577 -6.97 7.53 -6.84
C THR A 577 -6.28 8.34 -5.74
N MET A 578 -7.01 9.05 -4.90
CA MET A 578 -6.41 9.89 -3.84
C MET A 578 -5.85 9.06 -2.69
N TYR A 579 -6.53 8.00 -2.25
CA TYR A 579 -6.01 7.16 -1.17
C TYR A 579 -5.05 6.10 -1.71
N GLY A 580 -5.51 5.26 -2.64
CA GLY A 580 -4.76 4.13 -3.17
C GLY A 580 -3.46 4.52 -3.89
N ILE A 581 -3.41 5.68 -4.54
CA ILE A 581 -2.22 6.19 -5.22
C ILE A 581 -1.47 7.19 -4.34
N ILE A 582 -2.09 8.35 -4.08
CA ILE A 582 -1.39 9.49 -3.46
C ILE A 582 -0.98 9.17 -2.03
N CYS A 583 -1.91 8.71 -1.16
CA CYS A 583 -1.56 8.40 0.23
C CYS A 583 -0.52 7.27 0.33
N PHE A 584 -0.66 6.18 -0.43
CA PHE A 584 0.31 5.08 -0.42
C PHE A 584 1.72 5.55 -0.83
N PHE A 585 1.84 6.39 -1.87
CA PHE A 585 3.13 6.95 -2.24
C PHE A 585 3.70 7.94 -1.22
N LEU A 586 2.86 8.79 -0.62
CA LEU A 586 3.29 9.68 0.45
C LEU A 586 3.77 8.91 1.67
N TRP A 587 3.03 7.89 2.12
CA TRP A 587 3.49 7.01 3.22
C TRP A 587 4.80 6.31 2.86
N ALA A 588 4.93 5.78 1.65
CA ALA A 588 6.16 5.15 1.20
C ALA A 588 7.36 6.11 1.25
N GLY A 589 7.17 7.36 0.80
CA GLY A 589 8.15 8.44 0.88
C GLY A 589 8.48 8.86 2.31
N ILE A 590 7.48 8.99 3.18
CA ILE A 590 7.64 9.38 4.59
C ILE A 590 8.38 8.28 5.35
N TYR A 591 7.99 7.02 5.22
CA TYR A 591 8.71 5.88 5.83
C TYR A 591 10.12 5.70 5.29
N ALA A 592 10.38 6.14 4.05
CA ALA A 592 11.72 6.18 3.48
C ALA A 592 12.56 7.36 4.00
N LEU A 593 11.93 8.49 4.30
CA LEU A 593 12.60 9.75 4.62
C LEU A 593 12.81 9.96 6.12
N VAL A 594 11.76 9.85 6.94
CA VAL A 594 11.81 10.25 8.36
C VAL A 594 12.91 9.51 9.11
N PRO A 595 13.10 8.18 8.97
CA PRO A 595 14.22 7.49 9.63
C PRO A 595 15.60 8.02 9.24
N ARG A 596 15.74 8.61 8.06
CA ARG A 596 17.01 9.21 7.61
C ARG A 596 17.23 10.60 8.20
N LEU A 597 16.17 11.30 8.57
CA LEU A 597 16.25 12.59 9.24
C LEU A 597 16.51 12.43 10.73
N THR A 598 15.89 11.44 11.36
CA THR A 598 15.90 11.28 12.82
C THR A 598 16.83 10.18 13.33
N GLY A 599 17.24 9.24 12.46
CA GLY A 599 18.01 8.06 12.84
C GLY A 599 17.19 6.94 13.50
N ASN A 600 15.89 7.15 13.71
CA ASN A 600 15.00 6.22 14.40
C ASN A 600 14.02 5.56 13.43
N GLU A 601 13.74 4.28 13.65
CA GLU A 601 12.84 3.51 12.80
C GLU A 601 11.53 3.17 13.53
N ALA A 602 10.44 3.09 12.78
CA ALA A 602 9.15 2.66 13.34
C ALA A 602 9.15 1.15 13.64
N PRO A 603 8.39 0.69 14.66
CA PRO A 603 8.22 -0.71 14.92
C PRO A 603 7.56 -1.42 13.72
N GLN A 604 8.11 -2.57 13.38
CA GLN A 604 7.78 -3.23 12.11
C GLN A 604 6.33 -3.76 12.09
N ILE A 605 5.85 -4.25 13.23
CA ILE A 605 4.48 -4.77 13.41
C ILE A 605 3.48 -3.66 13.11
N THR A 606 3.68 -2.47 13.68
CA THR A 606 2.76 -1.35 13.54
C THR A 606 2.80 -0.72 12.15
N VAL A 607 3.91 -0.81 11.42
CA VAL A 607 3.95 -0.46 9.99
C VAL A 607 3.19 -1.49 9.15
N GLY A 608 3.32 -2.77 9.48
CA GLY A 608 2.53 -3.85 8.86
C GLY A 608 1.02 -3.69 9.09
N SER A 609 0.60 -3.34 10.32
CA SER A 609 -0.79 -3.05 10.65
C SER A 609 -1.31 -1.86 9.87
N HIS A 610 -0.55 -0.76 9.81
CA HIS A 610 -0.91 0.40 8.98
C HIS A 610 -1.13 -0.01 7.52
N PHE A 611 -0.18 -0.74 6.92
CA PHE A 611 -0.29 -1.18 5.53
C PHE A 611 -1.55 -2.02 5.26
N TRP A 612 -1.78 -3.05 6.06
CA TRP A 612 -2.88 -4.00 5.82
C TRP A 612 -4.25 -3.39 6.11
N LEU A 613 -4.37 -2.61 7.18
CA LEU A 613 -5.62 -1.91 7.49
C LEU A 613 -5.96 -0.88 6.41
N ALA A 614 -4.96 -0.15 5.91
CA ALA A 614 -5.17 0.79 4.81
C ALA A 614 -5.60 0.08 3.52
N LEU A 615 -4.96 -1.03 3.15
CA LEU A 615 -5.26 -1.77 1.92
C LEU A 615 -6.62 -2.48 2.00
N ILE A 616 -6.86 -3.27 3.06
CA ILE A 616 -8.10 -4.00 3.24
C ILE A 616 -9.27 -3.04 3.42
N GLY A 617 -9.08 -1.97 4.20
CA GLY A 617 -10.07 -0.93 4.39
C GLY A 617 -10.46 -0.26 3.08
N LEU A 618 -9.49 0.11 2.23
CA LEU A 618 -9.76 0.69 0.91
C LEU A 618 -10.55 -0.29 0.01
N LEU A 619 -10.21 -1.58 0.02
CA LEU A 619 -10.93 -2.58 -0.79
C LEU A 619 -12.38 -2.79 -0.30
N PHE A 620 -12.59 -2.85 1.01
CA PHE A 620 -13.92 -2.96 1.62
C PHE A 620 -14.76 -1.69 1.42
N TYR A 621 -14.09 -0.55 1.29
CA TYR A 621 -14.75 0.71 0.94
C TYR A 621 -15.19 0.70 -0.53
N THR A 622 -14.28 0.40 -1.44
CA THR A 622 -14.43 0.74 -2.86
C THR A 622 -15.14 -0.34 -3.67
N VAL A 623 -14.88 -1.63 -3.41
CA VAL A 623 -15.45 -2.74 -4.20
C VAL A 623 -16.98 -2.84 -4.02
N PRO A 624 -17.53 -2.88 -2.79
CA PRO A 624 -18.98 -2.92 -2.59
C PRO A 624 -19.66 -1.67 -3.15
N LEU A 625 -19.02 -0.50 -2.99
CA LEU A 625 -19.58 0.77 -3.44
C LEU A 625 -19.68 0.85 -4.97
N MET A 626 -18.66 0.40 -5.71
CA MET A 626 -18.71 0.29 -7.18
C MET A 626 -19.79 -0.69 -7.65
N TYR A 627 -19.88 -1.85 -6.99
CA TYR A 627 -20.88 -2.86 -7.32
C TYR A 627 -22.30 -2.32 -7.12
N GLY A 628 -22.64 -1.87 -5.91
CA GLY A 628 -23.96 -1.33 -5.59
C GLY A 628 -24.34 -0.13 -6.46
N SER A 629 -23.38 0.74 -6.76
CA SER A 629 -23.59 1.92 -7.61
C SER A 629 -23.93 1.59 -9.05
N THR A 630 -23.38 0.50 -9.59
CA THR A 630 -23.73 0.04 -10.95
C THR A 630 -25.20 -0.38 -11.01
N PHE A 631 -25.69 -1.08 -9.99
CA PHE A 631 -27.12 -1.44 -9.88
C PHE A 631 -28.00 -0.22 -9.64
N LYS A 632 -27.58 0.72 -8.78
CA LYS A 632 -28.27 2.00 -8.58
C LYS A 632 -28.46 2.76 -9.89
N GLY A 633 -27.42 2.87 -10.71
CA GLY A 633 -27.49 3.48 -12.04
C GLY A 633 -28.48 2.78 -12.97
N MET A 634 -28.46 1.44 -13.00
CA MET A 634 -29.44 0.67 -13.78
C MET A 634 -30.88 0.88 -13.30
N MET A 635 -31.11 0.93 -11.98
CA MET A 635 -32.44 1.20 -11.44
C MET A 635 -32.99 2.56 -11.87
N TRP A 636 -32.13 3.58 -11.97
CA TRP A 636 -32.52 4.90 -12.48
C TRP A 636 -32.86 4.86 -13.97
N MET A 637 -32.06 4.14 -14.77
CA MET A 637 -32.33 3.94 -16.19
C MET A 637 -33.64 3.16 -16.44
N ASP A 638 -33.99 2.23 -15.55
CA ASP A 638 -35.25 1.48 -15.56
C ASP A 638 -36.46 2.32 -15.09
N GLY A 639 -36.25 3.58 -14.67
CA GLY A 639 -37.31 4.47 -14.21
C GLY A 639 -37.89 4.11 -12.83
N LYS A 640 -37.14 3.36 -12.00
CA LYS A 640 -37.60 3.02 -10.64
C LYS A 640 -37.66 4.26 -9.75
N PRO A 641 -38.56 4.30 -8.75
CA PRO A 641 -38.58 5.37 -7.76
C PRO A 641 -37.20 5.60 -7.12
N PHE A 642 -36.77 6.85 -7.00
CA PHE A 642 -35.45 7.19 -6.47
C PHE A 642 -35.21 6.61 -5.07
N ILE A 643 -36.24 6.59 -4.22
CA ILE A 643 -36.16 6.06 -2.86
C ILE A 643 -35.80 4.57 -2.83
N ASP A 644 -36.24 3.77 -3.81
CA ASP A 644 -35.89 2.35 -3.88
C ASP A 644 -34.39 2.16 -4.10
N SER A 645 -33.78 3.03 -4.91
CA SER A 645 -32.33 3.03 -5.13
C SER A 645 -31.55 3.44 -3.88
N VAL A 646 -32.11 4.34 -3.06
CA VAL A 646 -31.52 4.76 -1.78
C VAL A 646 -31.57 3.62 -0.77
N VAL A 647 -32.73 2.97 -0.62
CA VAL A 647 -32.90 1.82 0.27
C VAL A 647 -32.00 0.66 -0.15
N PHE A 648 -31.90 0.40 -1.46
CA PHE A 648 -30.99 -0.62 -2.01
C PHE A 648 -29.52 -0.36 -1.67
N MET A 649 -29.10 0.91 -1.54
CA MET A 649 -27.71 1.27 -1.24
C MET A 649 -27.30 1.09 0.22
N ALA A 650 -28.26 1.00 1.15
CA ALA A 650 -27.99 0.93 2.59
C ALA A 650 -26.90 -0.11 2.99
N PRO A 651 -26.95 -1.40 2.57
CA PRO A 651 -25.89 -2.36 2.90
C PRO A 651 -24.53 -2.01 2.31
N TYR A 652 -24.46 -1.33 1.16
CA TYR A 652 -23.20 -0.92 0.55
C TYR A 652 -22.57 0.27 1.28
N TRP A 653 -23.39 1.20 1.79
CA TRP A 653 -22.91 2.28 2.66
C TRP A 653 -22.42 1.77 4.02
N LEU A 654 -22.99 0.67 4.53
CA LEU A 654 -22.47 0.00 5.73
C LEU A 654 -21.05 -0.54 5.49
N TRP A 655 -20.82 -1.25 4.38
CA TRP A 655 -19.47 -1.71 4.01
C TRP A 655 -18.50 -0.56 3.80
N ARG A 656 -18.97 0.56 3.24
CA ARG A 656 -18.19 1.79 3.12
C ARG A 656 -17.74 2.32 4.49
N ALA A 657 -18.64 2.35 5.48
CA ALA A 657 -18.29 2.76 6.84
C ALA A 657 -17.31 1.78 7.51
N ILE A 658 -17.51 0.46 7.34
CA ILE A 658 -16.57 -0.55 7.87
C ILE A 658 -15.16 -0.39 7.24
N GLY A 659 -15.10 -0.22 5.91
CA GLY A 659 -13.84 0.05 5.21
C GLY A 659 -13.19 1.35 5.67
N GLY A 660 -13.99 2.41 5.84
CA GLY A 660 -13.58 3.71 6.37
C GLY A 660 -12.98 3.61 7.78
N SER A 661 -13.62 2.87 8.69
CA SER A 661 -13.13 2.58 10.03
C SER A 661 -11.75 1.91 10.01
N LEU A 662 -11.55 0.92 9.13
CA LEU A 662 -10.25 0.25 8.97
C LEU A 662 -9.18 1.23 8.44
N MET A 663 -9.53 2.05 7.44
CA MET A 663 -8.63 3.10 6.91
C MET A 663 -8.27 4.12 8.00
N TRP A 664 -9.24 4.60 8.76
CA TRP A 664 -9.04 5.54 9.86
C TRP A 664 -8.14 4.95 10.96
N LEU A 665 -8.38 3.70 11.38
CA LEU A 665 -7.52 2.99 12.33
C LEU A 665 -6.08 2.86 11.81
N SER A 666 -5.90 2.66 10.51
CA SER A 666 -4.59 2.62 9.87
C SER A 666 -3.82 3.93 10.06
N HIS A 667 -4.50 5.08 10.03
CA HIS A 667 -3.88 6.39 10.27
C HIS A 667 -3.41 6.55 11.71
N LEU A 668 -4.12 5.97 12.69
CA LEU A 668 -3.66 5.98 14.08
C LEU A 668 -2.36 5.18 14.24
N PHE A 669 -2.25 4.03 13.57
CA PHE A 669 -0.97 3.31 13.50
C PHE A 669 0.11 4.15 12.81
N PHE A 670 -0.21 4.89 11.75
CA PHE A 670 0.72 5.80 11.10
C PHE A 670 1.21 6.91 12.04
N VAL A 671 0.32 7.55 12.81
CA VAL A 671 0.67 8.55 13.83
C VAL A 671 1.60 7.96 14.87
N TYR A 672 1.26 6.78 15.42
CA TYR A 672 2.11 6.10 16.39
C TYR A 672 3.50 5.81 15.82
N ASN A 673 3.57 5.33 14.58
CA ASN A 673 4.82 5.07 13.91
C ASN A 673 5.65 6.35 13.71
N LEU A 674 5.02 7.46 13.32
CA LEU A 674 5.67 8.74 13.16
C LEU A 674 6.20 9.25 14.50
N TYR A 675 5.40 9.18 15.55
CA TYR A 675 5.82 9.50 16.91
C TYR A 675 7.06 8.71 17.32
N ARG A 676 7.07 7.38 17.13
CA ARG A 676 8.23 6.51 17.42
C ARG A 676 9.48 6.89 16.61
N MET A 677 9.32 7.32 15.36
CA MET A 677 10.45 7.79 14.54
C MET A 677 10.95 9.18 14.97
N LEU A 678 10.12 10.01 15.60
CA LEU A 678 10.48 11.35 16.08
C LEU A 678 11.06 11.33 17.51
N SER A 679 10.50 10.50 18.40
CA SER A 679 10.75 10.58 19.84
C SER A 679 12.08 9.98 20.31
N GLY A 680 12.85 9.34 19.42
CA GLY A 680 14.07 8.65 19.82
C GLY A 680 13.73 7.38 20.61
N SER A 681 13.97 6.22 20.02
CA SER A 681 14.21 5.04 20.84
C SER A 681 15.70 5.05 21.08
N THR A 682 16.15 5.34 22.29
CA THR A 682 17.42 4.78 22.78
C THR A 682 17.25 3.27 22.77
N THR A 683 17.41 2.65 21.60
CA THR A 683 17.80 1.26 21.55
C THR A 683 19.18 1.27 22.19
N ILE A 684 19.21 1.01 23.49
CA ILE A 684 20.43 0.81 24.25
C ILE A 684 21.24 -0.18 23.43
N ASP A 685 22.32 0.29 22.81
CA ASP A 685 23.22 -0.62 22.12
C ASP A 685 23.78 -1.50 23.23
N LEU A 686 23.42 -2.79 23.19
CA LEU A 686 23.74 -3.73 24.25
C LEU A 686 25.25 -3.79 24.49
N ARG A 687 26.05 -3.47 23.46
CA ARG A 687 27.51 -3.32 23.54
C ARG A 687 27.91 -2.02 24.24
N GLU A 688 27.27 -0.91 23.92
CA GLU A 688 27.55 0.40 24.51
C GLU A 688 27.14 0.43 25.99
N ALA A 689 25.98 -0.12 26.34
CA ALA A 689 25.59 -0.33 27.74
C ALA A 689 26.41 -1.39 28.46
N ALA A 690 26.87 -2.46 27.78
CA ALA A 690 27.81 -3.40 28.39
C ALA A 690 29.16 -2.73 28.68
N ILE A 691 29.67 -1.89 27.78
CA ILE A 691 30.90 -1.11 27.96
C ILE A 691 30.73 -0.06 29.07
N GLU A 692 29.59 0.64 29.10
CA GLU A 692 29.28 1.63 30.14
C GLU A 692 29.16 0.97 31.51
N LYS A 693 28.54 -0.22 31.58
CA LYS A 693 28.44 -1.01 32.82
C LYS A 693 29.79 -1.61 33.25
N LEU A 694 30.62 -2.04 32.30
CA LEU A 694 32.01 -2.47 32.57
C LEU A 694 32.86 -1.32 33.08
N ASN A 695 32.76 -0.13 32.49
CA ASN A 695 33.48 1.06 32.93
C ASN A 695 33.01 1.52 34.32
N GLN A 696 31.71 1.45 34.61
CA GLN A 696 31.18 1.71 35.95
C GLN A 696 31.69 0.69 36.99
N SER A 697 31.78 -0.60 36.63
CA SER A 697 32.39 -1.63 37.49
C SER A 697 33.90 -1.45 37.68
N TYR A 698 34.61 -0.91 36.68
CA TYR A 698 36.03 -0.62 36.78
C TYR A 698 36.31 0.57 37.72
N VAL A 699 35.52 1.65 37.58
CA VAL A 699 35.61 2.85 38.44
C VAL A 699 35.21 2.53 39.88
N SER A 700 34.23 1.65 40.12
CA SER A 700 33.88 1.22 41.47
C SER A 700 34.98 0.40 42.16
N ASN A 701 35.74 -0.38 41.39
CA ASN A 701 36.86 -1.17 41.94
C ASN A 701 38.09 -0.31 42.25
N GLU A 702 38.38 0.73 41.48
CA GLU A 702 39.46 1.69 41.79
C GLU A 702 39.14 2.57 43.00
N SER A 703 37.86 2.84 43.30
CA SER A 703 37.47 3.57 44.51
C SER A 703 37.48 2.74 45.81
N SER A 704 37.78 1.44 45.70
CA SER A 704 37.82 0.48 46.83
C SER A 704 39.23 -0.05 47.15
N LEU A 705 40.24 0.42 46.43
CA LEU A 705 41.67 0.28 46.71
C LEU A 705 42.22 1.60 47.23
#